data_AF-A0A0W4ZUA0-F1
#
_entry.id   AF-A0A0W4ZUA0-F1
#
_cell.length_a   1.000
_cell.length_b   1.000
_cell.length_c   1.000
_cell.angle_alpha   90.00
_cell.angle_beta   90.00
_cell.angle_gamma   90.00
#
_symmetry.space_group_name_H-M   'P 1'
#
loop_
_entity.id
_entity.type
_entity.pdbx_description
1 polymer ?
#
loop_
_entity_poly.entity_id
_entity_poly.type
_entity_poly.pdbx_seq_one_letter_code
_entity_poly.pdbx_strand_id
1 'polypeptide(L)'
;MKAFVLTILSIISYVFSKGIRILELKENLNLCKSGDCNSSAEYPLLNVLSKRSLFSSLWSNIRHDPLVLSALNLDASIKNEEECLLLVRELCEGLLPKLPRGGFTSLLKTFCELAEADDLCTRLTKLKKSGFTPVQRKCNDLKNELSMFFGSNDELLLESRNKKLTIGDCENYDTLCNIFHRICGDSTRDLCTRFKSMCYSKQREDLKKALVLTLVKDTLQSREECVTSLLTKCHCLVGLGPDMVEACLQVWGTCKTAAHTSNEICPQFGSLIERSFSRNSKYPSGYMYETLESRCSLTSTCNYYTHFCGESEITDLCNKLEQGCAGSISNMYSTGIHLLGQCAHEFREVDLSAFFSRERESGGLFPYKPPYLFLLITFITSSMAHSTNLKGRCEIFLEQHCDYYKSMFFNLDGYCSTRQTDECSNLDAKAHKTCTRLKDRLEDLGFSENGSPIMLLSNRIDSHVTVAQCVALIQECVYLSHVCSGIRHLCEELKVVCQELGVQKYSLGLFWKELKKSLLLDTFSASNIKHQLSHESNLHHILTVCAELGGFNEILYRWCLYPPKFAERLDHYLSLGYKGLIQDLPEVTQKPSVSECMYYTEECDLLIAVFGDPNGLCEKLKDLCYKYDLKNDFEELESIK
;
A
#
# COMPACT_ATOMS: atom_id res chain seq x y z
N MET A 1 48.90 54.34 19.55
CA MET A 1 48.27 53.68 18.38
C MET A 1 48.60 52.19 18.21
N LYS A 2 49.67 51.63 18.82
CA LYS A 2 49.95 50.17 18.80
C LYS A 2 49.33 49.36 19.96
N ALA A 3 48.85 50.03 21.02
CA ALA A 3 48.22 49.36 22.17
C ALA A 3 46.72 49.03 21.95
N PHE A 4 46.02 49.75 21.06
CA PHE A 4 44.58 49.54 20.81
C PHE A 4 44.29 48.32 19.92
N VAL A 5 45.27 47.92 19.10
CA VAL A 5 45.16 46.75 18.20
C VAL A 5 45.34 45.43 18.96
N LEU A 6 46.12 45.42 20.05
CA LEU A 6 46.33 44.22 20.87
C LEU A 6 45.12 43.89 21.78
N THR A 7 44.37 44.90 22.24
CA THR A 7 43.17 44.67 23.05
C THR A 7 42.03 44.11 22.21
N ILE A 8 41.86 44.57 20.96
CA ILE A 8 40.84 44.06 20.02
C ILE A 8 41.17 42.62 19.59
N LEU A 9 42.44 42.28 19.38
CA LEU A 9 42.82 40.89 19.04
C LEU A 9 42.64 39.92 20.22
N SER A 10 42.81 40.35 21.47
CA SER A 10 42.53 39.49 22.64
C SER A 10 41.03 39.26 22.87
N ILE A 11 40.18 40.24 22.54
CA ILE A 11 38.72 40.11 22.62
C ILE A 11 38.20 39.20 21.49
N ILE A 12 38.79 39.28 20.29
CA ILE A 12 38.46 38.35 19.20
C ILE A 12 38.88 36.92 19.56
N SER A 13 40.07 36.68 20.13
CA SER A 13 40.46 35.34 20.60
C SER A 13 39.62 34.83 21.79
N TYR A 14 39.10 35.71 22.65
CA TYR A 14 38.23 35.31 23.78
C TYR A 14 36.79 35.02 23.33
N VAL A 15 36.27 35.76 22.34
CA VAL A 15 34.94 35.53 21.74
C VAL A 15 34.93 34.28 20.85
N PHE A 16 36.02 33.97 20.14
CA PHE A 16 36.15 32.69 19.40
C PHE A 16 36.45 31.47 20.31
N SER A 17 36.79 31.69 21.59
CA SER A 17 36.99 30.61 22.57
C SER A 17 35.71 30.18 23.30
N LYS A 18 34.63 30.98 23.24
CA LYS A 18 33.34 30.68 23.89
C LYS A 18 32.15 31.13 23.03
N GLY A 19 31.69 30.24 22.16
CA GLY A 19 30.47 30.40 21.36
C GLY A 19 30.75 29.85 19.96
N ILE A 20 30.20 28.74 19.51
CA ILE A 20 28.96 28.05 19.82
C ILE A 20 29.33 26.59 20.09
N ARG A 21 28.69 25.92 21.05
CA ARG A 21 28.64 24.46 21.02
C ARG A 21 27.87 24.11 19.75
N ILE A 22 28.60 24.01 18.64
CA ILE A 22 28.16 23.31 17.46
C ILE A 22 27.92 21.91 18.00
N LEU A 23 26.65 21.57 18.20
CA LEU A 23 26.24 20.18 18.07
C LEU A 23 26.63 19.81 16.65
N GLU A 24 27.88 19.42 16.46
CA GLU A 24 28.24 18.45 15.45
C GLU A 24 27.47 17.21 15.87
N LEU A 25 26.20 17.17 15.50
CA LEU A 25 25.50 15.91 15.36
C LEU A 25 26.32 15.15 14.32
N LYS A 26 27.23 14.32 14.84
CA LYS A 26 27.68 13.07 14.22
C LYS A 26 26.46 12.15 14.06
N GLU A 27 25.43 12.65 13.41
CA GLU A 27 24.36 11.86 12.83
C GLU A 27 24.85 11.44 11.46
N ASN A 28 25.60 10.33 11.47
CA ASN A 28 25.25 9.30 10.50
C ASN A 28 23.73 9.05 10.65
N LEU A 29 23.06 8.56 9.61
CA LEU A 29 21.86 7.75 9.82
C LEU A 29 22.26 6.52 10.67
N ASN A 30 22.49 6.72 11.98
CA ASN A 30 22.68 5.65 12.94
C ASN A 30 21.28 5.12 13.27
N LEU A 31 20.60 4.57 12.27
CA LEU A 31 19.37 3.83 12.46
C LEU A 31 19.63 2.51 13.22
N CYS A 32 20.89 2.10 13.40
CA CYS A 32 21.36 1.08 14.33
C CYS A 32 22.81 1.38 14.76
N LYS A 33 23.07 1.76 16.03
CA LYS A 33 24.45 1.80 16.56
C LYS A 33 24.69 1.15 17.93
N SER A 34 23.71 0.44 18.50
CA SER A 34 24.05 -0.58 19.49
C SER A 34 24.08 -1.93 18.80
N GLY A 35 25.03 -2.79 19.15
CA GLY A 35 25.26 -4.10 18.57
C GLY A 35 24.14 -5.14 18.81
N ASP A 36 22.89 -4.69 18.89
CA ASP A 36 21.69 -5.50 19.17
C ASP A 36 20.76 -5.64 17.96
N CYS A 37 21.08 -5.08 16.79
CA CYS A 37 20.32 -5.35 15.54
C CYS A 37 20.56 -6.78 14.97
N ASN A 38 21.12 -7.68 15.79
CA ASN A 38 21.28 -9.11 15.55
C ASN A 38 20.25 -9.95 16.33
N SER A 39 19.03 -9.43 16.59
CA SER A 39 17.93 -10.31 16.98
C SER A 39 17.30 -10.91 15.73
N SER A 40 17.72 -12.12 15.36
CA SER A 40 17.10 -12.98 14.34
C SER A 40 15.68 -13.45 14.72
N ALA A 41 14.93 -12.65 15.48
CA ALA A 41 13.59 -12.90 15.97
C ALA A 41 12.77 -11.60 15.82
N GLU A 42 12.54 -11.19 14.57
CA GLU A 42 11.66 -10.05 14.24
C GLU A 42 10.26 -10.57 13.88
N TYR A 43 9.26 -9.92 14.48
CA TYR A 43 7.95 -10.46 14.87
C TYR A 43 6.90 -10.46 13.74
N PRO A 44 6.34 -11.61 13.31
CA PRO A 44 5.14 -11.70 12.44
C PRO A 44 3.89 -10.95 12.93
N LEU A 45 3.85 -10.54 14.20
CA LEU A 45 2.71 -9.87 14.82
C LEU A 45 2.48 -8.42 14.36
N LEU A 46 3.55 -7.72 13.97
CA LEU A 46 3.47 -6.36 13.42
C LEU A 46 2.75 -6.33 12.07
N ASN A 47 2.68 -7.46 11.36
CA ASN A 47 2.08 -7.55 10.03
C ASN A 47 0.54 -7.47 10.05
N VAL A 48 -0.10 -7.87 11.15
CA VAL A 48 -1.57 -7.78 11.32
C VAL A 48 -1.98 -6.41 11.86
N LEU A 49 -1.08 -5.76 12.59
CA LEU A 49 -1.21 -4.38 13.07
C LEU A 49 -0.70 -3.35 12.05
N SER A 50 -0.56 -3.73 10.77
CA SER A 50 -0.14 -2.89 9.63
C SER A 50 -1.08 -1.70 9.48
N LYS A 51 -0.87 -0.74 10.36
CA LYS A 51 -1.27 0.62 10.22
C LYS A 51 -0.16 1.23 9.36
N ARG A 52 -0.39 1.18 8.05
CA ARG A 52 -0.23 2.40 7.26
C ARG A 52 -1.25 3.47 7.72
N SER A 53 -1.43 3.65 9.03
CA SER A 53 -1.93 4.90 9.58
C SER A 53 -0.92 5.90 9.10
N LEU A 54 -1.32 6.78 8.18
CA LEU A 54 -1.20 8.24 8.21
C LEU A 54 -0.06 8.90 9.03
N PHE A 55 0.97 8.15 9.40
CA PHE A 55 2.00 8.39 10.41
C PHE A 55 2.97 7.20 10.33
N SER A 56 3.76 7.09 9.26
CA SER A 56 4.95 6.22 9.40
C SER A 56 5.79 6.79 10.54
N SER A 57 6.25 5.94 11.47
CA SER A 57 7.09 6.39 12.59
C SER A 57 8.31 7.18 12.08
N LEU A 58 8.80 6.81 10.89
CA LEU A 58 9.86 7.51 10.19
C LEU A 58 9.45 8.88 9.63
N TRP A 59 8.23 9.06 9.11
CA TRP A 59 7.73 10.38 8.74
C TRP A 59 7.81 11.34 9.94
N SER A 60 7.53 10.86 11.15
CA SER A 60 7.70 11.68 12.35
C SER A 60 9.13 12.18 12.55
N ASN A 61 10.14 11.35 12.32
CA ASN A 61 11.54 11.75 12.42
C ASN A 61 11.95 12.69 11.29
N ILE A 62 11.48 12.43 10.07
CA ILE A 62 11.74 13.25 8.89
C ILE A 62 11.24 14.68 9.09
N ARG A 63 10.08 14.84 9.74
CA ARG A 63 9.52 16.17 10.10
C ARG A 63 10.44 16.98 11.02
N HIS A 64 11.32 16.32 11.77
CA HIS A 64 12.27 16.96 12.69
C HIS A 64 13.66 17.13 12.08
N ASP A 65 13.88 16.67 10.84
CA ASP A 65 15.16 16.81 10.14
C ASP A 65 15.12 18.03 9.20
N PRO A 66 15.76 19.16 9.57
CA PRO A 66 15.72 20.41 8.81
C PRO A 66 16.13 20.24 7.35
N LEU A 67 17.09 19.35 7.09
CA LEU A 67 17.66 19.14 5.77
C LEU A 67 16.74 18.30 4.89
N VAL A 68 16.08 17.28 5.44
CA VAL A 68 15.08 16.50 4.69
C VAL A 68 13.81 17.31 4.46
N LEU A 69 13.34 18.04 5.47
CA LEU A 69 12.19 18.93 5.33
C LEU A 69 12.45 20.01 4.27
N SER A 70 13.63 20.60 4.26
CA SER A 70 14.02 21.56 3.22
C SER A 70 14.05 20.90 1.84
N ALA A 71 14.63 19.71 1.71
CA ALA A 71 14.69 18.99 0.43
C ALA A 71 13.32 18.50 -0.07
N LEU A 72 12.35 18.30 0.84
CA LEU A 72 10.96 17.97 0.50
C LEU A 72 10.19 19.17 -0.05
N ASN A 73 10.40 20.33 0.57
CA ASN A 73 9.77 21.58 0.15
C ASN A 73 10.38 22.10 -1.15
N LEU A 74 11.70 22.02 -1.25
CA LEU A 74 12.48 22.51 -2.37
C LEU A 74 12.55 21.42 -3.42
N ASP A 75 11.63 21.48 -4.37
CA ASP A 75 11.51 20.49 -5.45
C ASP A 75 12.87 20.28 -6.16
N ALA A 76 13.15 19.04 -6.58
CA ALA A 76 14.39 18.68 -7.29
C ALA A 76 14.57 19.47 -8.60
N SER A 77 13.48 20.08 -9.09
CA SER A 77 13.43 20.96 -10.25
C SER A 77 14.11 22.32 -10.04
N ILE A 78 14.39 22.74 -8.80
CA ILE A 78 15.05 24.02 -8.51
C ILE A 78 16.50 24.00 -8.99
N LYS A 79 16.82 24.85 -9.96
CA LYS A 79 18.11 24.91 -10.66
C LYS A 79 19.05 25.94 -10.06
N ASN A 80 18.51 27.01 -9.50
CA ASN A 80 19.28 28.15 -9.03
C ASN A 80 18.68 28.77 -7.76
N GLU A 81 19.36 29.77 -7.23
CA GLU A 81 19.06 30.39 -5.94
C GLU A 81 17.81 31.28 -6.03
N GLU A 82 17.61 31.93 -7.16
CA GLU A 82 16.44 32.77 -7.43
C GLU A 82 15.15 31.94 -7.42
N GLU A 83 15.14 30.80 -8.12
CA GLU A 83 14.02 29.86 -8.10
C GLU A 83 13.71 29.35 -6.68
N CYS A 84 14.75 29.09 -5.89
CA CYS A 84 14.59 28.71 -4.48
C CYS A 84 13.96 29.84 -3.65
N LEU A 85 14.48 31.06 -3.76
CA LEU A 85 13.98 32.22 -3.02
C LEU A 85 12.53 32.54 -3.37
N LEU A 86 12.16 32.41 -4.66
CA LEU A 86 10.79 32.58 -5.12
C LEU A 86 9.86 31.55 -4.47
N LEU A 87 10.26 30.28 -4.43
CA LEU A 87 9.45 29.24 -3.79
C LEU A 87 9.35 29.44 -2.27
N VAL A 88 10.45 29.77 -1.59
CA VAL A 88 10.44 30.08 -0.16
C VAL A 88 9.48 31.23 0.12
N ARG A 89 9.52 32.29 -0.69
CA ARG A 89 8.57 33.41 -0.56
C ARG A 89 7.13 32.98 -0.77
N GLU A 90 6.85 32.20 -1.82
CA GLU A 90 5.49 31.70 -2.09
C GLU A 90 4.95 30.89 -0.91
N LEU A 91 5.78 30.03 -0.32
CA LEU A 91 5.39 29.19 0.82
C LEU A 91 5.26 29.99 2.13
N CYS A 92 6.24 30.84 2.45
CA CYS A 92 6.34 31.49 3.76
C CYS A 92 5.56 32.79 3.87
N GLU A 93 5.55 33.61 2.81
CA GLU A 93 4.80 34.86 2.78
C GLU A 93 3.41 34.66 2.15
N GLY A 94 3.27 33.72 1.20
CA GLY A 94 2.02 33.49 0.48
C GLY A 94 1.08 32.47 1.13
N LEU A 95 1.57 31.27 1.44
CA LEU A 95 0.76 30.16 1.92
C LEU A 95 0.62 30.15 3.46
N LEU A 96 1.74 30.21 4.19
CA LEU A 96 1.77 30.07 5.65
C LEU A 96 0.78 31.02 6.37
N PRO A 97 0.65 32.31 6.02
CA PRO A 97 -0.26 33.22 6.71
C PRO A 97 -1.75 32.89 6.50
N LYS A 98 -2.09 32.09 5.48
CA LYS A 98 -3.47 31.71 5.14
C LYS A 98 -3.90 30.40 5.80
N LEU A 99 -2.96 29.64 6.38
CA LEU A 99 -3.24 28.35 6.99
C LEU A 99 -3.78 28.52 8.42
N PRO A 100 -4.85 27.81 8.80
CA PRO A 100 -5.25 27.72 10.20
C PRO A 100 -4.23 26.91 11.01
N ARG A 101 -4.38 26.89 12.34
CA ARG A 101 -3.49 26.09 13.20
C ARG A 101 -3.67 24.60 12.91
N GLY A 102 -2.57 23.88 12.82
CA GLY A 102 -2.56 22.45 12.55
C GLY A 102 -1.16 21.87 12.44
N GLY A 103 -1.07 20.55 12.20
CA GLY A 103 0.18 19.83 12.07
C GLY A 103 0.98 20.31 10.85
N PHE A 104 0.33 20.45 9.70
CA PHE A 104 0.98 20.95 8.47
C PHE A 104 1.51 22.38 8.63
N THR A 105 0.69 23.27 9.20
CA THR A 105 1.05 24.67 9.46
C THR A 105 2.28 24.79 10.36
N SER A 106 2.37 23.92 11.37
CA SER A 106 3.53 23.88 12.28
C SER A 106 4.80 23.46 11.54
N LEU A 107 4.71 22.48 10.64
CA LEU A 107 5.85 22.04 9.83
C LEU A 107 6.30 23.11 8.84
N LEU A 108 5.35 23.76 8.16
CA LEU A 108 5.66 24.82 7.22
C LEU A 108 6.29 26.03 7.94
N LYS A 109 5.80 26.36 9.12
CA LYS A 109 6.40 27.38 9.99
C LYS A 109 7.85 27.06 10.34
N THR A 110 8.13 25.82 10.78
CA THR A 110 9.51 25.37 11.06
C THR A 110 10.40 25.50 9.83
N PHE A 111 9.91 25.11 8.65
CA PHE A 111 10.64 25.29 7.39
C PHE A 111 10.95 26.78 7.11
N CYS A 112 9.99 27.68 7.30
CA CYS A 112 10.17 29.11 7.07
C CYS A 112 11.17 29.75 8.06
N GLU A 113 11.10 29.39 9.34
CA GLU A 113 12.07 29.84 10.34
C GLU A 113 13.50 29.38 10.00
N LEU A 114 13.65 28.14 9.50
CA LEU A 114 14.92 27.61 9.02
C LEU A 114 15.42 28.35 7.77
N ALA A 115 14.52 28.63 6.82
CA ALA A 115 14.86 29.33 5.59
C ALA A 115 15.36 30.75 5.84
N GLU A 116 14.75 31.47 6.81
CA GLU A 116 15.17 32.81 7.24
C GLU A 116 16.51 32.80 7.99
N ALA A 117 16.72 31.81 8.87
CA ALA A 117 17.91 31.76 9.73
C ALA A 117 19.19 31.33 9.01
N ASP A 118 19.10 30.56 7.93
CA ASP A 118 20.20 29.70 7.49
C ASP A 118 20.74 30.00 6.08
N ASP A 119 20.33 31.08 5.43
CA ASP A 119 20.70 31.35 4.01
C ASP A 119 20.47 30.09 3.14
N LEU A 120 19.35 29.40 3.39
CA LEU A 120 19.08 28.03 2.98
C LEU A 120 19.26 27.84 1.47
N CYS A 121 18.74 28.78 0.68
CA CYS A 121 18.83 28.74 -0.77
C CYS A 121 20.28 28.82 -1.27
N THR A 122 21.08 29.73 -0.71
CA THR A 122 22.50 29.87 -1.03
C THR A 122 23.30 28.64 -0.59
N ARG A 123 22.99 28.07 0.57
CA ARG A 123 23.61 26.82 1.03
C ARG A 123 23.30 25.69 0.07
N LEU A 124 22.05 25.50 -0.33
CA LEU A 124 21.64 24.43 -1.24
C LEU A 124 22.22 24.60 -2.65
N THR A 125 22.30 25.83 -3.18
CA THR A 125 22.91 26.08 -4.48
C THR A 125 24.44 25.94 -4.46
N LYS A 126 25.12 26.38 -3.40
CA LYS A 126 26.55 26.13 -3.19
C LYS A 126 26.84 24.64 -3.06
N LEU A 127 26.02 23.90 -2.32
CA LEU A 127 26.12 22.44 -2.19
C LEU A 127 25.92 21.75 -3.54
N LYS A 128 25.06 22.28 -4.43
CA LYS A 128 24.87 21.78 -5.81
C LYS A 128 26.13 21.92 -6.66
N LYS A 129 26.85 23.03 -6.48
CA LYS A 129 28.09 23.34 -7.20
C LYS A 129 29.32 22.61 -6.63
N SER A 130 29.33 22.26 -5.35
CA SER A 130 30.49 21.67 -4.68
C SER A 130 30.49 20.13 -4.61
N GLY A 131 29.50 19.45 -5.19
CA GLY A 131 29.36 17.99 -5.04
C GLY A 131 28.84 17.56 -3.65
N PHE A 132 27.84 18.26 -3.13
CA PHE A 132 26.80 17.85 -2.14
C PHE A 132 27.12 16.81 -1.04
N THR A 133 27.77 17.17 0.07
CA THR A 133 28.21 16.18 1.08
C THR A 133 27.14 15.58 2.03
N PRO A 134 26.07 16.28 2.52
CA PRO A 134 25.12 15.68 3.47
C PRO A 134 23.95 14.95 2.81
N VAL A 135 23.36 15.53 1.76
CA VAL A 135 22.27 14.90 0.99
C VAL A 135 22.78 13.66 0.27
N GLN A 136 23.94 13.72 -0.40
CA GLN A 136 24.51 12.52 -1.02
C GLN A 136 24.91 11.48 0.01
N ARG A 137 25.34 11.87 1.22
CA ARG A 137 25.55 10.92 2.30
C ARG A 137 24.24 10.20 2.64
N LYS A 138 23.13 10.91 2.81
CA LYS A 138 21.81 10.27 3.02
C LYS A 138 21.36 9.40 1.85
N CYS A 139 21.62 9.82 0.62
CA CYS A 139 21.37 9.00 -0.56
C CYS A 139 22.22 7.72 -0.57
N ASN A 140 23.50 7.83 -0.22
CA ASN A 140 24.42 6.68 -0.14
C ASN A 140 24.07 5.78 1.03
N ASP A 141 23.68 6.34 2.17
CA ASP A 141 23.20 5.59 3.33
C ASP A 141 21.94 4.81 2.94
N LEU A 142 20.93 5.47 2.34
CA LEU A 142 19.74 4.79 1.82
C LEU A 142 20.12 3.72 0.78
N LYS A 143 21.03 4.01 -0.15
CA LYS A 143 21.52 3.04 -1.14
C LYS A 143 22.11 1.81 -0.46
N ASN A 144 22.98 2.00 0.53
CA ASN A 144 23.63 0.91 1.25
C ASN A 144 22.60 0.09 2.04
N GLU A 145 21.64 0.75 2.70
CA GLU A 145 20.55 0.10 3.44
C GLU A 145 19.68 -0.75 2.51
N LEU A 146 19.23 -0.20 1.38
CA LEU A 146 18.45 -0.94 0.40
C LEU A 146 19.24 -2.11 -0.18
N SER A 147 20.54 -1.93 -0.43
CA SER A 147 21.42 -2.98 -0.96
C SER A 147 21.51 -4.21 -0.04
N MET A 148 21.28 -4.06 1.27
CA MET A 148 21.26 -5.20 2.20
C MET A 148 20.08 -6.16 1.97
N PHE A 149 19.00 -5.73 1.33
CA PHE A 149 17.85 -6.59 1.01
C PHE A 149 18.07 -7.41 -0.27
N PHE A 150 18.92 -6.94 -1.18
CA PHE A 150 19.11 -7.57 -2.50
C PHE A 150 20.31 -8.52 -2.53
N GLY A 151 21.22 -8.43 -1.56
CA GLY A 151 22.50 -9.14 -1.61
C GLY A 151 23.40 -8.57 -2.71
N SER A 152 24.71 -8.77 -2.56
CA SER A 152 25.68 -8.44 -3.59
C SER A 152 25.67 -9.53 -4.66
N ASN A 153 24.64 -9.58 -5.54
CA ASN A 153 24.69 -9.98 -6.96
C ASN A 153 23.29 -10.23 -7.53
N ASP A 154 23.12 -9.83 -8.79
CA ASP A 154 21.90 -9.77 -9.61
C ASP A 154 21.31 -11.13 -10.05
N GLU A 155 21.61 -12.24 -9.35
CA GLU A 155 21.16 -13.57 -9.79
C GLU A 155 20.43 -14.36 -8.70
N LEU A 156 19.21 -14.76 -9.10
CA LEU A 156 18.42 -15.91 -8.68
C LEU A 156 19.05 -16.82 -7.61
N LEU A 157 18.27 -17.02 -6.55
CA LEU A 157 18.35 -18.10 -5.56
C LEU A 157 19.56 -18.03 -4.61
N LEU A 158 19.44 -17.31 -3.49
CA LEU A 158 20.22 -17.57 -2.27
C LEU A 158 19.50 -16.99 -1.03
N GLU A 159 18.71 -17.83 -0.38
CA GLU A 159 18.00 -17.56 0.89
C GLU A 159 18.92 -17.34 2.11
N SER A 160 20.25 -17.30 1.94
CA SER A 160 21.19 -17.43 3.06
C SER A 160 21.94 -16.15 3.48
N ARG A 161 21.71 -14.99 2.84
CA ARG A 161 22.35 -13.71 3.25
C ARG A 161 21.46 -12.45 3.23
N ASN A 162 20.21 -12.54 2.77
CA ASN A 162 19.36 -11.35 2.64
C ASN A 162 18.56 -11.12 3.93
N LYS A 163 18.49 -9.86 4.40
CA LYS A 163 17.59 -9.49 5.50
C LYS A 163 16.15 -9.87 5.08
N LYS A 164 15.45 -10.63 5.92
CA LYS A 164 14.03 -10.95 5.69
C LYS A 164 13.23 -9.65 5.74
N LEU A 165 12.59 -9.30 4.63
CA LEU A 165 11.77 -8.09 4.53
C LEU A 165 10.55 -8.17 5.46
N THR A 166 10.37 -7.16 6.31
CA THR A 166 9.21 -7.01 7.19
C THR A 166 8.28 -5.87 6.72
N ILE A 167 7.04 -5.82 7.21
CA ILE A 167 6.15 -4.68 6.95
C ILE A 167 6.72 -3.39 7.54
N GLY A 168 7.38 -3.46 8.70
CA GLY A 168 8.03 -2.29 9.31
C GLY A 168 9.15 -1.74 8.43
N ASP A 169 9.92 -2.61 7.76
CA ASP A 169 10.89 -2.16 6.75
C ASP A 169 10.18 -1.44 5.61
N CYS A 170 9.05 -1.99 5.13
CA CYS A 170 8.27 -1.35 4.07
C CYS A 170 7.74 0.02 4.48
N GLU A 171 7.12 0.16 5.64
CA GLU A 171 6.61 1.45 6.14
C GLU A 171 7.72 2.51 6.24
N ASN A 172 8.93 2.11 6.62
CA ASN A 172 10.06 3.01 6.80
C ASN A 172 10.71 3.37 5.46
N TYR A 173 11.23 2.37 4.75
CA TYR A 173 12.04 2.61 3.56
C TYR A 173 11.18 2.98 2.34
N ASP A 174 9.89 2.66 2.29
CA ASP A 174 8.99 3.19 1.24
C ASP A 174 8.81 4.71 1.37
N THR A 175 8.59 5.23 2.59
CA THR A 175 8.57 6.68 2.85
C THR A 175 9.90 7.33 2.45
N LEU A 176 11.05 6.72 2.80
CA LEU A 176 12.35 7.23 2.37
C LEU A 176 12.49 7.21 0.85
N CYS A 177 12.07 6.14 0.18
CA CYS A 177 12.08 6.06 -1.26
C CYS A 177 11.19 7.12 -1.91
N ASN A 178 10.00 7.39 -1.36
CA ASN A 178 9.11 8.45 -1.85
C ASN A 178 9.74 9.85 -1.75
N ILE A 179 10.52 10.09 -0.71
CA ILE A 179 11.17 11.38 -0.45
C ILE A 179 12.46 11.52 -1.26
N PHE A 180 13.36 10.55 -1.10
CA PHE A 180 14.72 10.62 -1.60
C PHE A 180 14.85 10.22 -3.06
N HIS A 181 13.91 9.50 -3.66
CA HIS A 181 13.99 9.16 -5.10
C HIS A 181 14.15 10.43 -5.97
N ARG A 182 13.46 11.52 -5.63
CA ARG A 182 13.58 12.80 -6.36
C ARG A 182 14.90 13.52 -6.10
N ILE A 183 15.40 13.41 -4.88
CA ILE A 183 16.58 14.12 -4.40
C ILE A 183 17.87 13.43 -4.89
N CYS A 184 17.88 12.10 -4.85
CA CYS A 184 19.03 11.25 -5.12
C CYS A 184 19.15 10.85 -6.60
N GLY A 185 18.13 11.15 -7.42
CA GLY A 185 18.11 10.86 -8.85
C GLY A 185 18.29 9.36 -9.13
N ASP A 186 19.13 9.04 -10.12
CA ASP A 186 19.33 7.65 -10.58
C ASP A 186 20.00 6.76 -9.52
N SER A 187 20.74 7.34 -8.56
CA SER A 187 21.61 6.58 -7.64
C SER A 187 20.90 5.62 -6.68
N THR A 188 19.62 5.89 -6.37
CA THR A 188 18.76 5.05 -5.53
C THR A 188 17.52 4.56 -6.26
N ARG A 189 17.33 4.92 -7.53
CA ARG A 189 16.10 4.69 -8.29
C ARG A 189 15.76 3.21 -8.37
N ASP A 190 16.65 2.42 -8.95
CA ASP A 190 16.40 1.01 -9.24
C ASP A 190 16.23 0.20 -7.95
N LEU A 191 17.03 0.51 -6.93
CA LEU A 191 16.92 -0.09 -5.60
C LEU A 191 15.58 0.24 -4.95
N CYS A 192 15.11 1.48 -5.03
CA CYS A 192 13.81 1.87 -4.52
C CYS A 192 12.67 1.19 -5.28
N THR A 193 12.74 1.09 -6.60
CA THR A 193 11.73 0.39 -7.41
C THR A 193 11.66 -1.09 -7.02
N ARG A 194 12.81 -1.78 -6.98
CA ARG A 194 12.87 -3.18 -6.56
C ARG A 194 12.35 -3.35 -5.12
N PHE A 195 12.71 -2.45 -4.22
CA PHE A 195 12.30 -2.51 -2.81
C PHE A 195 10.79 -2.32 -2.67
N LYS A 196 10.23 -1.30 -3.34
CA LYS A 196 8.78 -1.05 -3.39
C LYS A 196 8.02 -2.25 -3.97
N SER A 197 8.51 -2.86 -5.05
CA SER A 197 7.91 -4.06 -5.63
C SER A 197 7.92 -5.25 -4.67
N MET A 198 9.01 -5.43 -3.91
CA MET A 198 9.06 -6.42 -2.83
C MET A 198 8.06 -6.10 -1.72
N CYS A 199 7.94 -4.83 -1.33
CA CYS A 199 6.99 -4.38 -0.32
C CYS A 199 5.54 -4.57 -0.73
N TYR A 200 5.20 -4.25 -1.98
CA TYR A 200 3.90 -4.57 -2.56
C TYR A 200 3.61 -6.07 -2.44
N SER A 201 4.55 -6.91 -2.89
CA SER A 201 4.38 -8.37 -2.85
C SER A 201 4.25 -8.88 -1.41
N LYS A 202 5.01 -8.31 -0.47
CA LYS A 202 4.97 -8.65 0.95
C LYS A 202 3.64 -8.27 1.61
N GLN A 203 3.15 -7.06 1.36
CA GLN A 203 1.85 -6.60 1.85
C GLN A 203 0.71 -7.50 1.35
N ARG A 204 0.75 -7.88 0.08
CA ARG A 204 -0.21 -8.82 -0.52
C ARG A 204 -0.15 -10.21 0.10
N GLU A 205 1.06 -10.72 0.33
CA GLU A 205 1.27 -12.00 1.00
C GLU A 205 0.72 -11.98 2.44
N ASP A 206 0.93 -10.89 3.17
CA ASP A 206 0.46 -10.76 4.56
C ASP A 206 -1.07 -10.60 4.64
N LEU A 207 -1.69 -9.86 3.71
CA LEU A 207 -3.15 -9.81 3.56
C LEU A 207 -3.73 -11.19 3.21
N LYS A 208 -3.09 -11.92 2.28
CA LYS A 208 -3.44 -13.31 1.95
C LYS A 208 -3.40 -14.19 3.20
N LYS A 209 -2.29 -14.17 3.93
CA LYS A 209 -2.10 -14.97 5.15
C LYS A 209 -3.15 -14.62 6.19
N ALA A 210 -3.39 -13.35 6.47
CA ALA A 210 -4.38 -12.92 7.46
C ALA A 210 -5.79 -13.42 7.09
N LEU A 211 -6.20 -13.27 5.83
CA LEU A 211 -7.52 -13.74 5.39
C LEU A 211 -7.63 -15.27 5.48
N VAL A 212 -6.65 -16.00 4.94
CA VAL A 212 -6.64 -17.47 5.00
C VAL A 212 -6.70 -17.95 6.45
N LEU A 213 -5.85 -17.41 7.34
CA LEU A 213 -5.83 -17.76 8.76
C LEU A 213 -7.19 -17.54 9.40
N THR A 214 -7.85 -16.41 9.11
CA THR A 214 -9.20 -16.13 9.61
C THR A 214 -10.19 -17.20 9.18
N LEU A 215 -10.11 -17.63 7.93
CA LEU A 215 -11.06 -18.58 7.32
C LEU A 215 -10.86 -20.02 7.81
N VAL A 216 -9.64 -20.43 8.11
CA VAL A 216 -9.34 -21.82 8.53
C VAL A 216 -9.03 -21.95 10.02
N LYS A 217 -9.15 -20.89 10.82
CA LYS A 217 -8.71 -20.86 12.23
C LYS A 217 -9.19 -22.06 13.05
N ASP A 218 -10.45 -22.47 12.88
CA ASP A 218 -11.06 -23.54 13.67
C ASP A 218 -10.62 -24.95 13.22
N THR A 219 -9.98 -25.05 12.06
CA THR A 219 -9.52 -26.30 11.44
C THR A 219 -8.00 -26.38 11.30
N LEU A 220 -7.26 -25.38 11.80
CA LEU A 220 -5.78 -25.33 11.71
C LEU A 220 -5.08 -26.46 12.48
N GLN A 221 -5.74 -27.04 13.48
CA GLN A 221 -5.17 -28.11 14.31
C GLN A 221 -4.98 -29.42 13.52
N SER A 222 -5.84 -29.68 12.54
CA SER A 222 -5.76 -30.83 11.66
C SER A 222 -5.48 -30.38 10.23
N ARG A 223 -4.39 -30.88 9.66
CA ARG A 223 -4.03 -30.53 8.27
C ARG A 223 -5.12 -30.94 7.29
N GLU A 224 -5.74 -32.10 7.49
CA GLU A 224 -6.81 -32.60 6.63
C GLU A 224 -8.08 -31.73 6.75
N GLU A 225 -8.45 -31.34 7.98
CA GLU A 225 -9.60 -30.45 8.20
C GLU A 225 -9.35 -29.06 7.62
N CYS A 226 -8.15 -28.50 7.78
CA CYS A 226 -7.77 -27.23 7.15
C CYS A 226 -7.90 -27.32 5.63
N VAL A 227 -7.36 -28.39 5.04
CA VAL A 227 -7.42 -28.60 3.59
C VAL A 227 -8.87 -28.66 3.14
N THR A 228 -9.69 -29.53 3.75
CA THR A 228 -11.11 -29.64 3.40
C THR A 228 -11.85 -28.32 3.59
N SER A 229 -11.63 -27.63 4.71
CA SER A 229 -12.25 -26.33 5.01
C SER A 229 -11.83 -25.23 4.02
N LEU A 230 -10.59 -25.23 3.54
CA LEU A 230 -10.13 -24.23 2.58
C LEU A 230 -10.65 -24.53 1.18
N LEU A 231 -10.67 -25.80 0.77
CA LEU A 231 -11.21 -26.24 -0.53
C LEU A 231 -12.67 -25.82 -0.70
N THR A 232 -13.51 -26.03 0.32
CA THR A 232 -14.93 -25.65 0.26
C THR A 232 -15.12 -24.14 0.12
N LYS A 233 -14.18 -23.34 0.61
CA LYS A 233 -14.20 -21.87 0.56
C LYS A 233 -13.60 -21.28 -0.71
N CYS A 234 -12.83 -22.07 -1.46
CA CYS A 234 -12.03 -21.55 -2.58
C CYS A 234 -12.85 -20.90 -3.69
N HIS A 235 -14.05 -21.40 -3.99
CA HIS A 235 -14.96 -20.78 -4.97
C HIS A 235 -15.31 -19.32 -4.63
N CYS A 236 -15.25 -18.93 -3.35
CA CYS A 236 -15.45 -17.57 -2.86
C CYS A 236 -14.16 -16.73 -2.85
N LEU A 237 -13.00 -17.37 -2.68
CA LEU A 237 -11.71 -16.68 -2.50
C LEU A 237 -11.08 -16.28 -3.83
N VAL A 238 -11.23 -17.08 -4.87
CA VAL A 238 -10.57 -16.87 -6.17
C VAL A 238 -10.97 -15.55 -6.84
N GLY A 239 -12.14 -14.99 -6.49
CA GLY A 239 -12.60 -13.66 -6.95
C GLY A 239 -11.95 -12.47 -6.23
N LEU A 240 -11.19 -12.71 -5.15
CA LEU A 240 -10.48 -11.66 -4.42
C LEU A 240 -9.11 -11.36 -5.01
N GLY A 241 -8.64 -12.13 -6.01
CA GLY A 241 -7.42 -11.84 -6.75
C GLY A 241 -6.48 -13.03 -6.95
N PRO A 242 -5.39 -12.82 -7.69
CA PRO A 242 -4.49 -13.90 -8.10
C PRO A 242 -3.78 -14.56 -6.92
N ASP A 243 -3.52 -13.83 -5.83
CA ASP A 243 -2.92 -14.38 -4.61
C ASP A 243 -3.83 -15.44 -3.95
N MET A 244 -5.16 -15.26 -4.03
CA MET A 244 -6.12 -16.24 -3.52
C MET A 244 -6.28 -17.42 -4.47
N VAL A 245 -6.15 -17.20 -5.78
CA VAL A 245 -6.06 -18.30 -6.75
C VAL A 245 -4.86 -19.18 -6.44
N GLU A 246 -3.69 -18.59 -6.22
CA GLU A 246 -2.50 -19.32 -5.79
C GLU A 246 -2.74 -20.09 -4.49
N ALA A 247 -3.34 -19.45 -3.48
CA ALA A 247 -3.66 -20.08 -2.20
C ALA A 247 -4.54 -21.33 -2.36
N CYS A 248 -5.52 -21.25 -3.28
CA CYS A 248 -6.47 -22.31 -3.60
C CYS A 248 -5.90 -23.40 -4.51
N LEU A 249 -4.88 -23.09 -5.32
CA LEU A 249 -4.16 -24.12 -6.08
C LEU A 249 -3.19 -24.89 -5.19
N GLN A 250 -2.64 -24.24 -4.16
CA GLN A 250 -1.66 -24.83 -3.26
C GLN A 250 -2.23 -25.12 -1.87
N VAL A 251 -3.48 -25.56 -1.76
CA VAL A 251 -4.20 -25.70 -0.47
C VAL A 251 -3.36 -26.39 0.62
N TRP A 252 -2.66 -27.47 0.27
CA TRP A 252 -1.78 -28.18 1.20
C TRP A 252 -0.63 -27.30 1.73
N GLY A 253 0.05 -26.58 0.83
CA GLY A 253 1.11 -25.64 1.18
C GLY A 253 0.59 -24.44 1.94
N THR A 254 -0.58 -23.92 1.55
CA THR A 254 -1.30 -22.84 2.21
C THR A 254 -1.66 -23.20 3.65
N CYS A 255 -2.29 -24.35 3.89
CA CYS A 255 -2.61 -24.85 5.23
C CYS A 255 -1.37 -25.10 6.08
N LYS A 256 -0.30 -25.67 5.50
CA LYS A 256 0.97 -25.85 6.21
C LYS A 256 1.57 -24.50 6.63
N THR A 257 1.54 -23.51 5.74
CA THR A 257 2.05 -22.16 6.01
C THR A 257 1.19 -21.46 7.05
N ALA A 258 -0.14 -21.64 6.99
CA ALA A 258 -1.08 -21.08 7.95
C ALA A 258 -0.85 -21.65 9.36
N ALA A 259 -0.72 -22.98 9.49
CA ALA A 259 -0.40 -23.64 10.75
C ALA A 259 0.96 -23.19 11.31
N HIS A 260 1.98 -23.07 10.46
CA HIS A 260 3.29 -22.54 10.89
C HIS A 260 3.19 -21.09 11.37
N THR A 261 2.49 -20.25 10.61
CA THR A 261 2.29 -18.83 10.95
C THR A 261 1.55 -18.70 12.28
N SER A 262 0.57 -19.56 12.55
CA SER A 262 -0.12 -19.64 13.84
C SER A 262 0.82 -19.91 15.00
N ASN A 263 1.64 -20.96 14.88
CA ASN A 263 2.61 -21.34 15.90
C ASN A 263 3.66 -20.24 16.16
N GLU A 264 4.02 -19.45 15.15
CA GLU A 264 4.95 -18.33 15.32
C GLU A 264 4.30 -17.10 15.97
N ILE A 265 3.07 -16.79 15.59
CA ILE A 265 2.36 -15.57 16.01
C ILE A 265 1.90 -15.64 17.46
N CYS A 266 1.35 -16.78 17.90
CA CYS A 266 0.67 -16.86 19.19
C CYS A 266 1.58 -16.54 20.39
N PRO A 267 2.77 -17.15 20.54
CA PRO A 267 3.69 -16.81 21.63
C PRO A 267 4.15 -15.35 21.59
N GLN A 268 4.26 -14.79 20.38
CA GLN A 268 4.69 -13.42 20.18
C GLN A 268 3.61 -12.40 20.55
N PHE A 269 2.34 -12.74 20.30
CA PHE A 269 1.21 -11.89 20.67
C PHE A 269 1.12 -11.69 22.18
N GLY A 270 1.21 -12.78 22.95
CA GLY A 270 1.28 -12.71 24.41
C GLY A 270 2.41 -11.79 24.86
N SER A 271 3.62 -12.01 24.33
CA SER A 271 4.81 -11.20 24.64
C SER A 271 4.68 -9.71 24.24
N LEU A 272 3.87 -9.39 23.23
CA LEU A 272 3.61 -8.00 22.82
C LEU A 272 2.66 -7.32 23.80
N ILE A 273 1.55 -7.98 24.15
CA ILE A 273 0.58 -7.44 25.11
C ILE A 273 1.26 -7.20 26.45
N GLU A 274 2.06 -8.13 26.95
CA GLU A 274 2.84 -7.97 28.18
C GLU A 274 3.81 -6.78 28.13
N ARG A 275 4.51 -6.60 27.01
CA ARG A 275 5.37 -5.44 26.80
C ARG A 275 4.57 -4.15 26.80
N SER A 276 3.38 -4.13 26.20
CA SER A 276 2.52 -2.94 26.20
C SER A 276 2.11 -2.50 27.60
N PHE A 277 2.05 -3.42 28.58
CA PHE A 277 1.82 -3.09 29.99
C PHE A 277 3.07 -2.59 30.74
N SER A 278 4.26 -2.76 30.17
CA SER A 278 5.52 -2.35 30.79
C SER A 278 5.81 -0.88 30.51
N ARG A 279 5.93 -0.05 31.57
CA ARG A 279 6.15 1.42 31.47
C ARG A 279 7.39 1.87 30.68
N ASN A 280 8.29 0.95 30.32
CA ASN A 280 9.57 1.24 29.65
C ASN A 280 9.81 0.41 28.37
N SER A 281 8.77 -0.17 27.75
CA SER A 281 8.98 -1.02 26.57
C SER A 281 9.36 -0.20 25.34
N LYS A 282 10.59 -0.39 24.85
CA LYS A 282 10.96 -0.04 23.48
C LYS A 282 10.27 -1.05 22.54
N TYR A 283 9.58 -0.57 21.51
CA TYR A 283 9.04 -1.44 20.49
C TYR A 283 10.18 -2.06 19.65
N PRO A 284 9.98 -3.24 19.02
CA PRO A 284 10.97 -3.85 18.12
C PRO A 284 11.45 -2.94 16.99
N SER A 285 10.64 -1.94 16.58
CA SER A 285 11.04 -0.92 15.61
C SER A 285 12.06 0.11 16.14
N GLY A 286 12.51 0.00 17.39
CA GLY A 286 13.46 0.93 18.02
C GLY A 286 12.83 2.20 18.60
N TYR A 287 11.51 2.38 18.47
CA TYR A 287 10.82 3.61 18.91
C TYR A 287 10.07 3.43 20.23
N MET A 288 10.09 4.46 21.08
CA MET A 288 9.18 4.58 22.23
C MET A 288 7.91 5.29 21.77
N TYR A 289 6.76 4.60 21.84
CA TYR A 289 5.46 5.27 21.79
C TYR A 289 4.90 5.33 23.21
N GLU A 290 5.04 6.48 23.86
CA GLU A 290 4.34 6.80 25.11
C GLU A 290 2.94 7.36 24.79
N THR A 291 1.94 6.54 24.47
CA THR A 291 0.54 6.94 24.65
C THR A 291 -0.36 5.76 25.04
N LEU A 292 -1.40 6.03 25.83
CA LEU A 292 -2.50 5.09 26.14
C LEU A 292 -3.20 4.57 24.85
N GLU A 293 -3.14 5.36 23.78
CA GLU A 293 -3.78 5.13 22.48
C GLU A 293 -3.18 3.96 21.69
N SER A 294 -1.87 3.71 21.82
CA SER A 294 -1.21 2.54 21.23
C SER A 294 -1.62 1.24 21.94
N ARG A 295 -1.77 1.29 23.28
CA ARG A 295 -2.24 0.15 24.10
C ARG A 295 -3.64 -0.28 23.70
N CYS A 296 -4.57 0.67 23.60
CA CYS A 296 -5.95 0.35 23.23
C CYS A 296 -6.15 0.00 21.76
N SER A 297 -5.16 0.27 20.90
CA SER A 297 -5.19 -0.20 19.51
C SER A 297 -5.00 -1.72 19.36
N LEU A 298 -4.44 -2.40 20.38
CA LEU A 298 -4.32 -3.86 20.40
C LEU A 298 -5.64 -4.57 20.73
N THR A 299 -6.62 -3.85 21.28
CA THR A 299 -7.92 -4.39 21.72
C THR A 299 -8.72 -4.97 20.56
N SER A 300 -8.74 -4.30 19.41
CA SER A 300 -9.40 -4.81 18.19
C SER A 300 -8.76 -6.10 17.67
N THR A 301 -7.50 -6.34 18.04
CA THR A 301 -6.68 -7.46 17.57
C THR A 301 -6.79 -8.65 18.53
N CYS A 302 -7.20 -8.40 19.78
CA CYS A 302 -7.44 -9.43 20.79
C CYS A 302 -8.52 -10.42 20.38
N ASN A 303 -9.69 -9.95 19.95
CA ASN A 303 -10.78 -10.83 19.48
C ASN A 303 -10.35 -11.76 18.33
N TYR A 304 -9.42 -11.31 17.50
CA TYR A 304 -8.88 -12.11 16.41
C TYR A 304 -7.93 -13.20 16.94
N TYR A 305 -6.99 -12.84 17.81
CA TYR A 305 -5.94 -13.75 18.27
C TYR A 305 -6.35 -14.68 19.42
N THR A 306 -7.30 -14.29 20.29
CA THR A 306 -7.78 -15.17 21.37
C THR A 306 -8.49 -16.41 20.82
N HIS A 307 -9.34 -16.22 19.81
CA HIS A 307 -9.98 -17.33 19.09
C HIS A 307 -8.96 -18.19 18.33
N PHE A 308 -7.98 -17.55 17.72
CA PHE A 308 -7.00 -18.21 16.85
C PHE A 308 -5.91 -18.99 17.62
N CYS A 309 -5.45 -18.47 18.76
CA CYS A 309 -4.37 -19.07 19.53
C CYS A 309 -4.85 -20.11 20.53
N GLY A 310 -6.12 -20.08 20.96
CA GLY A 310 -6.68 -21.05 21.90
C GLY A 310 -5.99 -21.09 23.28
N GLU A 311 -5.05 -20.18 23.55
CA GLU A 311 -4.29 -20.12 24.80
C GLU A 311 -5.02 -19.27 25.84
N SER A 312 -5.27 -19.88 27.01
CA SER A 312 -5.89 -19.21 28.17
C SER A 312 -5.10 -17.96 28.60
N GLU A 313 -3.77 -17.99 28.48
CA GLU A 313 -2.89 -16.88 28.85
C GLU A 313 -3.07 -15.65 27.95
N ILE A 314 -3.15 -15.84 26.62
CA ILE A 314 -3.44 -14.76 25.68
C ILE A 314 -4.84 -14.18 25.94
N THR A 315 -5.81 -15.05 26.23
CA THR A 315 -7.17 -14.63 26.58
C THR A 315 -7.18 -13.76 27.83
N ASP A 316 -6.45 -14.13 28.87
CA ASP A 316 -6.32 -13.35 30.10
C ASP A 316 -5.59 -12.02 29.88
N LEU A 317 -4.54 -12.01 29.05
CA LEU A 317 -3.82 -10.79 28.68
C LEU A 317 -4.71 -9.81 27.90
N CYS A 318 -5.53 -10.32 26.99
CA CYS A 318 -6.50 -9.54 26.23
C CYS A 318 -7.62 -8.98 27.12
N ASN A 319 -8.17 -9.78 28.03
CA ASN A 319 -9.16 -9.32 29.00
C ASN A 319 -8.62 -8.18 29.88
N LYS A 320 -7.34 -8.27 30.30
CA LYS A 320 -6.66 -7.17 31.03
C LYS A 320 -6.53 -5.92 30.18
N LEU A 321 -6.26 -6.07 28.88
CA LEU A 321 -6.11 -4.95 27.95
C LEU A 321 -7.45 -4.24 27.73
N GLU A 322 -8.52 -5.01 27.52
CA GLU A 322 -9.90 -4.50 27.41
C GLU A 322 -10.35 -3.73 28.65
N GLN A 323 -10.11 -4.29 29.85
CA GLN A 323 -10.43 -3.62 31.11
C GLN A 323 -9.66 -2.31 31.30
N GLY A 324 -8.40 -2.26 30.83
CA GLY A 324 -7.57 -1.05 30.86
C GLY A 324 -7.99 0.02 29.84
N CYS A 325 -8.78 -0.36 28.84
CA CYS A 325 -9.20 0.48 27.71
C CYS A 325 -10.70 0.83 27.70
N ALA A 326 -11.41 0.51 28.79
CA ALA A 326 -12.82 0.83 28.98
C ALA A 326 -13.04 2.36 28.88
N GLY A 327 -13.46 2.82 27.71
CA GLY A 327 -13.64 4.25 27.37
C GLY A 327 -13.38 4.59 25.90
N SER A 328 -12.71 3.72 25.14
CA SER A 328 -12.39 3.96 23.74
C SER A 328 -12.56 2.70 22.88
N ILE A 329 -13.79 2.29 22.61
CA ILE A 329 -14.10 1.43 21.48
C ILE A 329 -15.24 2.09 20.71
N SER A 330 -14.87 2.86 19.69
CA SER A 330 -15.81 3.21 18.63
C SER A 330 -16.12 1.91 17.89
N ASN A 331 -17.37 1.47 17.97
CA ASN A 331 -17.89 0.38 17.15
C ASN A 331 -17.50 0.66 15.69
N MET A 332 -16.59 -0.15 15.16
CA MET A 332 -16.26 -0.14 13.75
C MET A 332 -17.47 -0.78 13.06
N TYR A 333 -18.11 0.00 12.20
CA TYR A 333 -19.32 -0.40 11.50
C TYR A 333 -19.06 -1.69 10.72
N SER A 334 -19.71 -2.77 11.14
CA SER A 334 -19.86 -3.99 10.35
C SER A 334 -20.72 -3.65 9.12
N THR A 335 -20.08 -3.24 8.03
CA THR A 335 -20.75 -3.05 6.76
C THR A 335 -21.14 -4.42 6.19
N GLY A 336 -22.41 -4.76 6.37
CA GLY A 336 -23.22 -5.71 5.60
C GLY A 336 -22.56 -6.99 5.10
N ILE A 337 -22.54 -8.03 5.94
CA ILE A 337 -22.41 -9.46 5.54
C ILE A 337 -23.41 -9.82 4.41
N HIS A 338 -24.45 -9.02 4.22
CA HIS A 338 -25.46 -9.13 3.16
C HIS A 338 -24.92 -9.00 1.72
N LEU A 339 -23.72 -8.48 1.50
CA LEU A 339 -23.13 -8.27 0.15
C LEU A 339 -22.59 -9.55 -0.54
N LEU A 340 -22.66 -10.71 0.13
CA LEU A 340 -21.82 -11.86 -0.20
C LEU A 340 -22.56 -13.04 -0.84
N GLY A 341 -23.89 -12.96 -0.93
CA GLY A 341 -24.72 -14.02 -1.48
C GLY A 341 -24.39 -15.43 -0.98
N GLN A 342 -24.11 -16.38 -1.89
CA GLN A 342 -23.74 -17.77 -1.53
C GLN A 342 -22.46 -17.85 -0.68
N CYS A 343 -21.59 -16.84 -0.75
CA CYS A 343 -20.36 -16.75 0.05
C CYS A 343 -20.56 -16.08 1.42
N ALA A 344 -21.78 -15.63 1.76
CA ALA A 344 -22.06 -14.95 3.03
C ALA A 344 -21.76 -15.83 4.25
N HIS A 345 -22.01 -17.13 4.13
CA HIS A 345 -21.65 -18.10 5.17
C HIS A 345 -20.14 -18.15 5.39
N GLU A 346 -19.36 -18.22 4.31
CA GLU A 346 -17.91 -18.43 4.38
C GLU A 346 -17.14 -17.24 4.96
N PHE A 347 -17.70 -16.05 4.84
CA PHE A 347 -17.11 -14.81 5.35
C PHE A 347 -17.84 -14.26 6.59
N ARG A 348 -18.73 -15.02 7.22
CA ARG A 348 -19.51 -14.55 8.38
C ARG A 348 -18.64 -13.98 9.50
N GLU A 349 -17.45 -14.53 9.69
CA GLU A 349 -16.49 -14.13 10.73
C GLU A 349 -15.34 -13.29 10.18
N VAL A 350 -15.42 -12.87 8.92
CA VAL A 350 -14.41 -12.05 8.26
C VAL A 350 -14.92 -10.62 8.13
N ASP A 351 -14.20 -9.67 8.70
CA ASP A 351 -14.41 -8.26 8.41
C ASP A 351 -13.83 -7.90 7.04
N LEU A 352 -14.63 -8.12 5.99
CA LEU A 352 -14.23 -7.82 4.62
C LEU A 352 -14.05 -6.31 4.39
N SER A 353 -14.80 -5.46 5.10
CA SER A 353 -14.63 -4.00 4.98
C SER A 353 -13.25 -3.59 5.50
N ALA A 354 -12.81 -4.15 6.63
CA ALA A 354 -11.45 -3.95 7.13
C ALA A 354 -10.39 -4.56 6.20
N PHE A 355 -10.65 -5.72 5.60
CA PHE A 355 -9.75 -6.33 4.60
C PHE A 355 -9.52 -5.39 3.41
N PHE A 356 -10.58 -4.95 2.74
CA PHE A 356 -10.48 -4.07 1.57
C PHE A 356 -9.98 -2.66 1.94
N SER A 357 -10.26 -2.18 3.14
CA SER A 357 -9.69 -0.93 3.64
C SER A 357 -8.16 -1.03 3.79
N ARG A 358 -7.65 -2.11 4.39
CA ARG A 358 -6.20 -2.36 4.49
C ARG A 358 -5.55 -2.54 3.12
N GLU A 359 -6.23 -3.18 2.19
CA GLU A 359 -5.77 -3.32 0.82
C GLU A 359 -5.57 -1.94 0.17
N ARG A 360 -6.53 -1.02 0.28
CA ARG A 360 -6.40 0.35 -0.26
C ARG A 360 -5.34 1.18 0.43
N GLU A 361 -5.25 1.10 1.76
CA GLU A 361 -4.21 1.77 2.56
C GLU A 361 -2.81 1.38 2.08
N SER A 362 -2.64 0.11 1.72
CA SER A 362 -1.39 -0.44 1.19
C SER A 362 -1.14 -0.08 -0.28
N GLY A 363 -2.08 0.58 -0.95
CA GLY A 363 -2.03 0.90 -2.37
C GLY A 363 -2.52 -0.22 -3.29
N GLY A 364 -3.17 -1.25 -2.73
CA GLY A 364 -3.83 -2.28 -3.51
C GLY A 364 -4.98 -1.72 -4.35
N LEU A 365 -5.10 -2.23 -5.57
CA LEU A 365 -6.14 -1.88 -6.53
C LEU A 365 -6.98 -3.13 -6.82
N PHE A 366 -8.29 -2.94 -6.83
CA PHE A 366 -9.32 -3.94 -7.11
C PHE A 366 -10.47 -3.21 -7.83
N PRO A 367 -11.47 -3.91 -8.42
CA PRO A 367 -11.84 -5.30 -8.24
C PRO A 367 -11.10 -6.26 -9.19
N TYR A 368 -10.70 -7.42 -8.67
CA TYR A 368 -10.11 -8.47 -9.50
C TYR A 368 -11.19 -9.30 -10.19
N LYS A 369 -10.98 -9.60 -11.47
CA LYS A 369 -11.84 -10.54 -12.21
C LYS A 369 -11.30 -11.96 -12.09
N PRO A 370 -12.16 -12.99 -12.03
CA PRO A 370 -11.70 -14.38 -12.14
C PRO A 370 -10.86 -14.58 -13.41
N PRO A 371 -9.76 -15.36 -13.36
CA PRO A 371 -8.94 -15.59 -14.53
C PRO A 371 -9.73 -16.35 -15.60
N TYR A 372 -9.59 -15.93 -16.85
CA TYR A 372 -10.08 -16.72 -17.98
C TYR A 372 -9.36 -18.07 -18.03
N LEU A 373 -10.06 -19.08 -18.57
CA LEU A 373 -9.63 -20.48 -18.60
C LEU A 373 -8.18 -20.68 -19.04
N PHE A 374 -7.77 -20.05 -20.14
CA PHE A 374 -6.41 -20.13 -20.68
C PHE A 374 -5.32 -19.69 -19.67
N LEU A 375 -5.50 -18.56 -18.99
CA LEU A 375 -4.53 -18.05 -18.01
C LEU A 375 -4.44 -18.98 -16.81
N LEU A 376 -5.58 -19.49 -16.35
CA LEU A 376 -5.65 -20.42 -15.23
C LEU A 376 -4.95 -21.75 -15.54
N ILE A 377 -5.23 -22.36 -16.71
CA ILE A 377 -4.54 -23.58 -17.17
C ILE A 377 -3.03 -23.32 -17.31
N THR A 378 -2.64 -22.20 -17.92
CA THR A 378 -1.22 -21.84 -18.07
C THR A 378 -0.53 -21.71 -16.71
N PHE A 379 -1.17 -21.05 -15.75
CA PHE A 379 -0.63 -20.86 -14.41
C PHE A 379 -0.47 -22.19 -13.65
N ILE A 380 -1.50 -23.05 -13.67
CA ILE A 380 -1.46 -24.36 -13.01
C ILE A 380 -0.35 -25.22 -13.61
N THR A 381 -0.36 -25.36 -14.94
CA THR A 381 0.56 -26.26 -15.65
C THR A 381 2.02 -25.82 -15.54
N SER A 382 2.26 -24.50 -15.53
CA SER A 382 3.60 -23.95 -15.33
C SER A 382 4.14 -24.14 -13.92
N SER A 383 3.24 -24.20 -12.92
CA SER A 383 3.58 -24.44 -11.52
C SER A 383 3.87 -25.92 -11.19
N MET A 384 3.51 -26.84 -12.08
CA MET A 384 3.76 -28.27 -11.87
C MET A 384 5.23 -28.63 -12.11
N ALA A 385 5.81 -29.35 -11.15
CA ALA A 385 7.18 -29.88 -11.20
C ALA A 385 7.23 -31.15 -12.08
N HIS A 386 7.20 -30.99 -13.40
CA HIS A 386 7.38 -32.07 -14.37
C HIS A 386 8.34 -31.67 -15.49
N SER A 387 9.09 -32.63 -16.02
CA SER A 387 10.13 -32.43 -17.04
C SER A 387 9.61 -32.25 -18.47
N THR A 388 8.29 -32.21 -18.67
CA THR A 388 7.66 -32.04 -19.99
C THR A 388 7.35 -30.56 -20.28
N ASN A 389 7.13 -30.24 -21.56
CA ASN A 389 6.66 -28.90 -21.97
C ASN A 389 5.25 -28.57 -21.41
N LEU A 390 4.77 -27.34 -21.62
CA LEU A 390 3.48 -26.91 -21.05
C LEU A 390 2.33 -27.77 -21.56
N LYS A 391 2.34 -28.13 -22.84
CA LYS A 391 1.35 -29.06 -23.41
C LYS A 391 1.28 -30.37 -22.61
N GLY A 392 2.42 -31.05 -22.42
CA GLY A 392 2.44 -32.33 -21.69
C GLY A 392 2.00 -32.17 -20.23
N ARG A 393 2.39 -31.06 -19.58
CA ARG A 393 1.93 -30.76 -18.21
C ARG A 393 0.42 -30.50 -18.15
N CYS A 394 -0.15 -29.89 -19.18
CA CYS A 394 -1.58 -29.68 -19.33
C CYS A 394 -2.34 -31.00 -19.48
N GLU A 395 -1.86 -31.90 -20.34
CA GLU A 395 -2.46 -33.23 -20.51
C GLU A 395 -2.46 -34.02 -19.18
N ILE A 396 -1.34 -34.01 -18.45
CA ILE A 396 -1.24 -34.64 -17.12
C ILE A 396 -2.21 -33.99 -16.12
N PHE A 397 -2.28 -32.65 -16.09
CA PHE A 397 -3.22 -31.93 -15.24
C PHE A 397 -4.66 -32.37 -15.51
N LEU A 398 -5.07 -32.43 -16.78
CA LEU A 398 -6.42 -32.82 -17.16
C LEU A 398 -6.73 -34.27 -16.76
N GLU A 399 -5.78 -35.18 -16.94
CA GLU A 399 -5.98 -36.60 -16.64
C GLU A 399 -5.99 -36.91 -15.15
N GLN A 400 -5.15 -36.23 -14.35
CA GLN A 400 -4.84 -36.66 -12.99
C GLN A 400 -5.30 -35.68 -11.90
N HIS A 401 -5.53 -34.42 -12.25
CA HIS A 401 -5.70 -33.35 -11.26
C HIS A 401 -6.92 -32.44 -11.51
N CYS A 402 -7.50 -32.42 -12.70
CA CYS A 402 -8.62 -31.54 -13.03
C CYS A 402 -9.82 -31.74 -12.10
N ASP A 403 -10.19 -33.01 -11.85
CA ASP A 403 -11.31 -33.36 -10.98
C ASP A 403 -11.12 -32.87 -9.54
N TYR A 404 -9.88 -32.74 -9.07
CA TYR A 404 -9.60 -32.19 -7.75
C TYR A 404 -9.94 -30.70 -7.68
N TYR A 405 -9.65 -29.92 -8.72
CA TYR A 405 -9.91 -28.48 -8.76
C TYR A 405 -11.30 -28.12 -9.31
N LYS A 406 -12.05 -29.13 -9.75
CA LYS A 406 -13.47 -29.01 -10.07
C LYS A 406 -14.20 -28.38 -8.88
N SER A 407 -15.19 -27.53 -9.13
CA SER A 407 -15.91 -26.70 -8.14
C SER A 407 -15.14 -25.54 -7.46
N MET A 408 -13.80 -25.52 -7.46
CA MET A 408 -13.05 -24.36 -6.94
C MET A 408 -13.01 -23.20 -7.92
N PHE A 409 -12.98 -23.52 -9.22
CA PHE A 409 -12.93 -22.55 -10.30
C PHE A 409 -14.06 -22.84 -11.28
N PHE A 410 -15.07 -21.97 -11.32
CA PHE A 410 -16.19 -22.11 -12.26
C PHE A 410 -15.74 -22.26 -13.71
N ASN A 411 -14.67 -21.54 -14.09
CA ASN A 411 -14.10 -21.62 -15.44
C ASN A 411 -13.45 -22.98 -15.74
N LEU A 412 -12.98 -23.74 -14.73
CA LEU A 412 -12.46 -25.10 -14.91
C LEU A 412 -13.56 -26.16 -14.87
N ASP A 413 -14.67 -25.91 -14.18
CA ASP A 413 -15.68 -26.93 -13.89
C ASP A 413 -16.25 -27.56 -15.17
N GLY A 414 -16.68 -26.73 -16.14
CA GLY A 414 -17.15 -27.19 -17.44
C GLY A 414 -16.03 -27.85 -18.28
N TYR A 415 -14.80 -27.36 -18.14
CA TYR A 415 -13.66 -27.87 -18.89
C TYR A 415 -13.22 -29.27 -18.42
N CYS A 416 -13.08 -29.45 -17.10
CA CYS A 416 -12.76 -30.72 -16.48
C CYS A 416 -13.86 -31.76 -16.71
N SER A 417 -15.13 -31.35 -16.63
CA SER A 417 -16.28 -32.25 -16.83
C SER A 417 -16.36 -32.84 -18.23
N THR A 418 -15.94 -32.10 -19.25
CA THR A 418 -16.00 -32.53 -20.65
C THR A 418 -14.70 -33.19 -21.14
N ARG A 419 -13.63 -33.15 -20.34
CA ARG A 419 -12.28 -33.65 -20.69
C ARG A 419 -11.81 -33.16 -22.05
N GLN A 420 -12.16 -31.92 -22.40
CA GLN A 420 -11.66 -31.28 -23.61
C GLN A 420 -10.15 -31.05 -23.47
N THR A 421 -9.41 -31.17 -24.59
CA THR A 421 -7.94 -31.04 -24.63
C THR A 421 -7.46 -29.95 -25.60
N ASP A 422 -8.41 -29.21 -26.16
CA ASP A 422 -8.21 -28.10 -27.09
C ASP A 422 -7.44 -26.92 -26.49
N GLU A 423 -7.56 -26.65 -25.19
CA GLU A 423 -6.75 -25.64 -24.50
C GLU A 423 -5.31 -26.09 -24.26
N CYS A 424 -5.09 -27.39 -24.04
CA CYS A 424 -3.74 -27.95 -24.00
C CYS A 424 -3.07 -27.96 -25.38
N SER A 425 -3.86 -28.05 -26.44
CA SER A 425 -3.37 -28.03 -27.81
C SER A 425 -2.74 -26.67 -28.13
N ASN A 426 -1.46 -26.70 -28.49
CA ASN A 426 -0.63 -25.52 -28.77
C ASN A 426 -0.45 -24.56 -27.57
N LEU A 427 -0.59 -25.05 -26.34
CA LEU A 427 -0.46 -24.24 -25.12
C LEU A 427 0.86 -23.47 -25.08
N ASP A 428 1.98 -24.11 -25.44
CA ASP A 428 3.30 -23.46 -25.50
C ASP A 428 3.32 -22.26 -26.47
N ALA A 429 2.76 -22.42 -27.67
CA ALA A 429 2.70 -21.35 -28.67
C ALA A 429 1.73 -20.23 -28.29
N LYS A 430 0.56 -20.59 -27.70
CA LYS A 430 -0.40 -19.63 -27.16
C LYS A 430 0.23 -18.82 -26.03
N ALA A 431 0.91 -19.48 -25.08
CA ALA A 431 1.59 -18.83 -23.96
C ALA A 431 2.69 -17.90 -24.45
N HIS A 432 3.55 -18.33 -25.39
CA HIS A 432 4.57 -17.48 -25.97
C HIS A 432 3.97 -16.22 -26.63
N LYS A 433 2.91 -16.37 -27.45
CA LYS A 433 2.22 -15.24 -28.08
C LYS A 433 1.61 -14.27 -27.05
N THR A 434 1.07 -14.81 -25.96
CA THR A 434 0.52 -13.99 -24.87
C THR A 434 1.63 -13.26 -24.12
N CYS A 435 2.77 -13.89 -23.86
CA CYS A 435 3.95 -13.25 -23.27
C CYS A 435 4.43 -12.07 -24.12
N THR A 436 4.57 -12.26 -25.43
CA THR A 436 4.97 -11.17 -26.36
C THR A 436 3.97 -10.03 -26.30
N ARG A 437 2.66 -10.31 -26.37
CA ARG A 437 1.63 -9.27 -26.31
C ARG A 437 1.64 -8.51 -24.97
N LEU A 438 1.85 -9.22 -23.86
CA LEU A 438 1.95 -8.57 -22.55
C LEU A 438 3.16 -7.65 -22.51
N LYS A 439 4.33 -8.11 -23.00
CA LYS A 439 5.53 -7.29 -23.12
C LYS A 439 5.26 -6.04 -23.96
N ASP A 440 4.73 -6.20 -25.17
CA ASP A 440 4.41 -5.09 -26.08
C ASP A 440 3.46 -4.08 -25.41
N ARG A 441 2.41 -4.54 -24.73
CA ARG A 441 1.46 -3.68 -24.00
C ARG A 441 2.12 -2.90 -22.87
N LEU A 442 3.05 -3.51 -22.15
CA LEU A 442 3.80 -2.82 -21.09
C LEU A 442 4.74 -1.78 -21.71
N GLU A 443 5.42 -2.12 -22.80
CA GLU A 443 6.29 -1.19 -23.55
C GLU A 443 5.51 -0.01 -24.13
N ASP A 444 4.31 -0.23 -24.67
CA ASP A 444 3.40 0.80 -25.17
C ASP A 444 2.93 1.76 -24.06
N LEU A 445 2.83 1.27 -22.82
CA LEU A 445 2.54 2.09 -21.64
C LEU A 445 3.79 2.82 -21.10
N GLY A 446 4.93 2.60 -21.74
CA GLY A 446 6.21 3.26 -21.45
C GLY A 446 7.07 2.55 -20.41
N PHE A 447 6.72 1.31 -20.01
CA PHE A 447 7.62 0.47 -19.22
C PHE A 447 8.76 -0.04 -20.10
N SER A 448 9.96 -0.24 -19.55
CA SER A 448 11.06 -0.77 -20.36
C SER A 448 12.05 -1.57 -19.54
N GLU A 449 12.66 -2.59 -20.15
CA GLU A 449 13.72 -3.40 -19.53
C GLU A 449 14.97 -2.58 -19.20
N ASN A 450 15.20 -1.47 -19.92
CA ASN A 450 16.32 -0.54 -19.70
C ASN A 450 15.83 0.90 -19.41
N GLY A 451 14.51 1.07 -19.26
CA GLY A 451 13.91 2.37 -19.04
C GLY A 451 14.03 2.81 -17.59
N SER A 452 13.88 4.11 -17.39
CA SER A 452 13.61 4.60 -16.04
C SER A 452 12.15 4.30 -15.68
N PRO A 453 11.88 3.67 -14.52
CA PRO A 453 10.52 3.45 -14.07
C PRO A 453 9.73 4.76 -14.09
N ILE A 454 8.53 4.74 -14.67
CA ILE A 454 7.62 5.88 -14.70
C ILE A 454 7.09 6.09 -13.27
N MET A 455 7.76 6.90 -12.44
CA MET A 455 7.20 7.24 -11.12
C MET A 455 6.05 8.26 -11.26
N LEU A 456 4.86 7.82 -10.85
CA LEU A 456 3.62 8.60 -10.84
C LEU A 456 3.54 9.61 -9.71
N LEU A 457 4.49 9.57 -8.76
CA LEU A 457 4.67 10.64 -7.80
C LEU A 457 5.18 11.94 -8.43
N SER A 458 5.45 11.98 -9.74
CA SER A 458 5.60 13.21 -10.55
C SER A 458 4.26 13.97 -10.66
N ASN A 459 4.28 15.26 -10.99
CA ASN A 459 3.06 16.09 -11.10
C ASN A 459 2.09 15.64 -12.23
N ARG A 460 2.30 14.47 -12.83
CA ARG A 460 1.47 13.91 -13.89
C ARG A 460 0.33 13.12 -13.24
N ILE A 461 -0.82 13.78 -13.18
CA ILE A 461 -2.10 13.11 -12.91
C ILE A 461 -2.50 12.28 -14.15
N ASP A 462 -1.94 12.62 -15.32
CA ASP A 462 -2.08 11.89 -16.57
C ASP A 462 -1.19 10.63 -16.60
N SER A 463 -1.35 9.74 -15.62
CA SER A 463 -0.80 8.39 -15.74
C SER A 463 -1.43 7.74 -16.97
N HIS A 464 -0.62 7.27 -17.92
CA HIS A 464 -1.13 6.49 -19.07
C HIS A 464 -1.80 5.17 -18.62
N VAL A 465 -1.62 4.79 -17.35
CA VAL A 465 -2.17 3.58 -16.73
C VAL A 465 -3.36 3.94 -15.84
N THR A 466 -4.51 3.34 -16.14
CA THR A 466 -5.76 3.41 -15.36
C THR A 466 -5.83 2.32 -14.29
N VAL A 467 -6.77 2.43 -13.34
CA VAL A 467 -7.03 1.38 -12.32
C VAL A 467 -7.37 0.04 -12.99
N ALA A 468 -8.26 0.05 -13.99
CA ALA A 468 -8.64 -1.16 -14.72
C ALA A 468 -7.45 -1.81 -15.43
N GLN A 469 -6.58 -1.01 -16.06
CA GLN A 469 -5.34 -1.53 -16.67
C GLN A 469 -4.39 -2.09 -15.61
N CYS A 470 -4.22 -1.42 -14.47
CA CYS A 470 -3.40 -1.91 -13.37
C CYS A 470 -3.85 -3.28 -12.88
N VAL A 471 -5.14 -3.41 -12.55
CA VAL A 471 -5.71 -4.69 -12.09
C VAL A 471 -5.48 -5.79 -13.13
N ALA A 472 -5.84 -5.55 -14.39
CA ALA A 472 -5.73 -6.56 -15.45
C ALA A 472 -4.28 -6.97 -15.73
N LEU A 473 -3.37 -6.02 -15.86
CA LEU A 473 -1.97 -6.28 -16.16
C LEU A 473 -1.23 -6.93 -14.98
N ILE A 474 -1.54 -6.54 -13.74
CA ILE A 474 -1.01 -7.21 -12.54
C ILE A 474 -1.43 -8.68 -12.52
N GLN A 475 -2.70 -8.97 -12.83
CA GLN A 475 -3.19 -10.34 -12.92
C GLN A 475 -2.45 -11.14 -14.00
N GLU A 476 -2.32 -10.60 -15.21
CA GLU A 476 -1.58 -11.24 -16.29
C GLU A 476 -0.11 -11.50 -15.89
N CYS A 477 0.55 -10.51 -15.28
CA CYS A 477 1.90 -10.65 -14.75
C CYS A 477 2.03 -11.80 -13.72
N VAL A 478 1.06 -11.96 -12.83
CA VAL A 478 1.07 -13.06 -11.84
C VAL A 478 0.86 -14.41 -12.53
N TYR A 479 -0.20 -14.57 -13.33
CA TYR A 479 -0.52 -15.86 -13.96
C TYR A 479 0.51 -16.33 -14.98
N LEU A 480 1.26 -15.40 -15.58
CA LEU A 480 2.28 -15.71 -16.59
C LEU A 480 3.72 -15.68 -16.05
N SER A 481 3.92 -15.39 -14.76
CA SER A 481 5.23 -15.23 -14.12
C SER A 481 6.17 -16.43 -14.30
N HIS A 482 5.61 -17.65 -14.33
CA HIS A 482 6.39 -18.89 -14.47
C HIS A 482 6.69 -19.27 -15.93
N VAL A 483 6.09 -18.58 -16.91
CA VAL A 483 6.20 -18.93 -18.33
C VAL A 483 6.93 -17.86 -19.13
N CYS A 484 6.68 -16.58 -18.85
CA CYS A 484 7.27 -15.49 -19.61
C CYS A 484 8.64 -15.11 -19.06
N SER A 485 9.71 -15.56 -19.72
CA SER A 485 11.03 -14.99 -19.51
C SER A 485 11.09 -13.56 -20.08
N GLY A 486 11.74 -12.64 -19.36
CA GLY A 486 11.96 -11.25 -19.81
C GLY A 486 10.94 -10.20 -19.34
N ILE A 487 9.73 -10.57 -18.90
CA ILE A 487 8.75 -9.58 -18.44
C ILE A 487 8.89 -9.19 -16.96
N ARG A 488 9.80 -9.84 -16.22
CA ARG A 488 9.93 -9.70 -14.77
C ARG A 488 10.13 -8.23 -14.35
N HIS A 489 11.09 -7.54 -14.97
CA HIS A 489 11.38 -6.14 -14.67
C HIS A 489 10.17 -5.25 -14.95
N LEU A 490 9.52 -5.44 -16.11
CA LEU A 490 8.32 -4.69 -16.49
C LEU A 490 7.17 -4.89 -15.49
N CYS A 491 6.97 -6.13 -15.03
CA CYS A 491 5.96 -6.45 -14.01
C CYS A 491 6.33 -5.87 -12.63
N GLU A 492 7.61 -5.80 -12.27
CA GLU A 492 8.07 -5.13 -11.03
C GLU A 492 7.82 -3.61 -11.10
N GLU A 493 8.09 -2.96 -12.24
CA GLU A 493 7.76 -1.55 -12.45
C GLU A 493 6.24 -1.31 -12.40
N LEU A 494 5.46 -2.15 -13.07
CA LEU A 494 4.00 -2.09 -13.05
C LEU A 494 3.46 -2.17 -11.62
N LYS A 495 3.98 -3.08 -10.78
CA LYS A 495 3.59 -3.18 -9.36
C LYS A 495 3.80 -1.86 -8.62
N VAL A 496 4.95 -1.23 -8.81
CA VAL A 496 5.26 0.07 -8.17
C VAL A 496 4.31 1.16 -8.65
N VAL A 497 4.11 1.27 -9.96
CA VAL A 497 3.20 2.25 -10.56
C VAL A 497 1.77 2.08 -10.06
N CYS A 498 1.26 0.84 -10.05
CA CYS A 498 -0.08 0.54 -9.59
C CYS A 498 -0.25 0.74 -8.09
N GLN A 499 0.77 0.39 -7.29
CA GLN A 499 0.78 0.68 -5.86
C GLN A 499 0.72 2.18 -5.60
N GLU A 500 1.57 2.98 -6.27
CA GLU A 500 1.56 4.44 -6.16
C GLU A 500 0.21 5.03 -6.55
N LEU A 501 -0.40 4.56 -7.64
CA LEU A 501 -1.74 4.97 -8.05
C LEU A 501 -2.79 4.66 -6.96
N GLY A 502 -2.74 3.47 -6.35
CA GLY A 502 -3.62 3.09 -5.25
C GLY A 502 -3.45 3.97 -4.02
N VAL A 503 -2.20 4.27 -3.62
CA VAL A 503 -1.93 5.17 -2.49
C VAL A 503 -2.43 6.58 -2.76
N GLN A 504 -2.24 7.08 -3.99
CA GLN A 504 -2.75 8.39 -4.38
C GLN A 504 -4.27 8.43 -4.32
N LYS A 505 -4.95 7.42 -4.88
CA LYS A 505 -6.42 7.29 -4.84
C LYS A 505 -6.95 7.24 -3.41
N TYR A 506 -6.34 6.42 -2.54
CA TYR A 506 -6.72 6.35 -1.13
C TYR A 506 -6.55 7.71 -0.43
N SER A 507 -5.40 8.37 -0.62
CA SER A 507 -5.11 9.68 -0.02
C SER A 507 -6.07 10.77 -0.51
N LEU A 508 -6.42 10.78 -1.79
CA LEU A 508 -7.39 11.69 -2.38
C LEU A 508 -8.81 11.44 -1.86
N GLY A 509 -9.20 10.16 -1.74
CA GLY A 509 -10.50 9.78 -1.17
C GLY A 509 -10.64 10.19 0.30
N LEU A 510 -9.60 10.00 1.11
CA LEU A 510 -9.56 10.49 2.49
C LEU A 510 -9.68 12.01 2.55
N PHE A 511 -8.88 12.72 1.75
CA PHE A 511 -8.92 14.17 1.71
C PHE A 511 -10.31 14.68 1.30
N TRP A 512 -10.91 14.07 0.27
CA TRP A 512 -12.27 14.39 -0.16
C TRP A 512 -13.30 14.17 0.95
N LYS A 513 -13.22 13.05 1.67
CA LYS A 513 -14.13 12.73 2.76
C LYS A 513 -14.11 13.79 3.87
N GLU A 514 -12.93 14.29 4.24
CA GLU A 514 -12.81 15.37 5.22
C GLU A 514 -13.23 16.73 4.66
N LEU A 515 -12.82 17.05 3.42
CA LEU A 515 -13.24 18.27 2.74
C LEU A 515 -14.77 18.36 2.64
N LYS A 516 -15.43 17.26 2.30
CA LYS A 516 -16.88 17.12 2.22
C LYS A 516 -17.58 17.49 3.52
N LYS A 517 -17.02 17.17 4.70
CA LYS A 517 -17.62 17.56 5.99
C LYS A 517 -17.60 19.07 6.21
N SER A 518 -16.61 19.75 5.63
CA SER A 518 -16.45 21.19 5.73
C SER A 518 -17.24 21.96 4.67
N LEU A 519 -17.67 21.30 3.59
CA LEU A 519 -18.44 21.89 2.49
C LEU A 519 -19.96 21.70 2.71
N LEU A 520 -20.75 22.76 2.51
CA LEU A 520 -22.22 22.65 2.37
C LEU A 520 -22.54 22.17 0.95
N LEU A 521 -22.72 20.85 0.79
CA LEU A 521 -22.78 20.15 -0.51
C LEU A 521 -23.97 20.51 -1.40
N ASP A 522 -25.02 21.11 -0.85
CA ASP A 522 -26.27 21.42 -1.55
C ASP A 522 -26.10 22.40 -2.73
N THR A 523 -24.87 22.91 -2.96
CA THR A 523 -24.51 23.90 -3.98
C THR A 523 -23.42 23.43 -4.97
N PHE A 524 -22.85 22.24 -4.79
CA PHE A 524 -21.82 21.73 -5.69
C PHE A 524 -22.46 21.12 -6.95
N SER A 525 -22.03 21.61 -8.12
CA SER A 525 -22.48 21.08 -9.41
C SER A 525 -21.32 20.34 -10.07
N ALA A 526 -21.59 19.10 -10.46
CA ALA A 526 -20.72 18.24 -11.27
C ALA A 526 -19.98 18.98 -12.40
N SER A 527 -20.66 19.94 -13.05
CA SER A 527 -20.15 20.64 -14.22
C SER A 527 -19.05 21.66 -13.95
N ASN A 528 -18.79 22.04 -12.69
CA ASN A 528 -17.89 23.13 -12.33
C ASN A 528 -16.96 22.85 -11.13
N ILE A 529 -16.73 21.58 -10.76
CA ILE A 529 -15.95 21.20 -9.57
C ILE A 529 -14.58 21.90 -9.52
N LYS A 530 -13.81 21.89 -10.62
CA LYS A 530 -12.55 22.65 -10.73
C LYS A 530 -12.69 24.12 -10.35
N HIS A 531 -13.64 24.81 -10.97
CA HIS A 531 -13.84 26.24 -10.73
C HIS A 531 -14.31 26.48 -9.29
N GLN A 532 -15.15 25.60 -8.75
CA GLN A 532 -15.64 25.68 -7.38
C GLN A 532 -14.52 25.44 -6.37
N LEU A 533 -13.68 24.41 -6.52
CA LEU A 533 -12.57 24.10 -5.61
C LEU A 533 -11.45 25.13 -5.65
N SER A 534 -11.18 25.72 -6.81
CA SER A 534 -10.15 26.74 -7.00
C SER A 534 -10.63 28.17 -6.72
N HIS A 535 -11.93 28.37 -6.48
CA HIS A 535 -12.46 29.68 -6.10
C HIS A 535 -11.95 30.09 -4.72
N GLU A 536 -11.58 31.35 -4.52
CA GLU A 536 -10.98 31.82 -3.26
C GLU A 536 -11.84 31.51 -2.03
N SER A 537 -13.16 31.55 -2.17
CA SER A 537 -14.11 31.22 -1.10
C SER A 537 -14.04 29.76 -0.62
N ASN A 538 -13.68 28.83 -1.51
CA ASN A 538 -13.60 27.40 -1.21
C ASN A 538 -12.18 26.93 -0.94
N LEU A 539 -11.17 27.70 -1.39
CA LEU A 539 -9.77 27.43 -1.09
C LEU A 539 -9.50 27.41 0.42
N HIS A 540 -10.21 28.21 1.22
CA HIS A 540 -10.13 28.15 2.68
C HIS A 540 -10.44 26.74 3.22
N HIS A 541 -11.43 26.04 2.67
CA HIS A 541 -11.76 24.68 3.11
C HIS A 541 -10.62 23.71 2.80
N ILE A 542 -10.02 23.80 1.61
CA ILE A 542 -8.82 23.03 1.26
C ILE A 542 -7.67 23.32 2.23
N LEU A 543 -7.42 24.61 2.53
CA LEU A 543 -6.40 25.02 3.49
C LEU A 543 -6.67 24.49 4.91
N THR A 544 -7.94 24.40 5.30
CA THR A 544 -8.35 23.85 6.60
C THR A 544 -8.04 22.37 6.70
N VAL A 545 -8.48 21.59 5.71
CA VAL A 545 -8.17 20.16 5.65
C VAL A 545 -6.66 19.92 5.51
N CYS A 546 -5.96 20.79 4.77
CA CYS A 546 -4.50 20.72 4.67
C CYS A 546 -3.80 21.00 6.00
N ALA A 547 -4.27 21.96 6.81
CA ALA A 547 -3.72 22.21 8.14
C ALA A 547 -3.84 20.97 9.04
N GLU A 548 -4.96 20.26 8.95
CA GLU A 548 -5.25 19.05 9.73
C GLU A 548 -4.50 17.82 9.21
N LEU A 549 -4.65 17.49 7.93
CA LEU A 549 -4.17 16.24 7.34
C LEU A 549 -2.81 16.35 6.65
N GLY A 550 -2.40 17.54 6.20
CA GLY A 550 -1.17 17.73 5.43
C GLY A 550 0.11 17.33 6.19
N GLY A 551 0.04 17.23 7.52
CA GLY A 551 1.16 16.77 8.34
C GLY A 551 1.24 15.26 8.54
N PHE A 552 0.29 14.49 8.01
CA PHE A 552 0.13 13.05 8.27
C PHE A 552 1.10 12.19 7.46
N ASN A 553 1.27 12.45 6.16
CA ASN A 553 2.23 11.71 5.34
C ASN A 553 2.89 12.62 4.29
N GLU A 554 3.95 12.13 3.68
CA GLU A 554 4.76 12.84 2.71
C GLU A 554 4.00 13.20 1.43
N ILE A 555 2.95 12.46 1.07
CA ILE A 555 2.15 12.69 -0.14
C ILE A 555 1.22 13.87 0.09
N LEU A 556 0.41 13.83 1.16
CA LEU A 556 -0.49 14.91 1.54
C LEU A 556 0.27 16.19 1.85
N TYR A 557 1.41 16.10 2.55
CA TYR A 557 2.29 17.23 2.81
C TYR A 557 2.63 17.95 1.51
N ARG A 558 3.14 17.22 0.52
CA ARG A 558 3.56 17.78 -0.76
C ARG A 558 2.42 18.37 -1.56
N TRP A 559 1.23 17.78 -1.53
CA TRP A 559 0.06 18.35 -2.20
C TRP A 559 -0.42 19.64 -1.52
N CYS A 560 -0.40 19.68 -0.19
CA CYS A 560 -0.79 20.85 0.58
C CYS A 560 0.18 22.03 0.46
N LEU A 561 1.41 21.83 -0.02
CA LEU A 561 2.31 22.92 -0.42
C LEU A 561 1.80 23.72 -1.63
N TYR A 562 0.94 23.12 -2.47
CA TYR A 562 0.41 23.76 -3.68
C TYR A 562 -1.11 23.60 -3.79
N PRO A 563 -1.91 24.23 -2.90
CA PRO A 563 -3.35 24.01 -2.82
C PRO A 563 -4.12 24.19 -4.15
N PRO A 564 -3.81 25.17 -5.03
CA PRO A 564 -4.48 25.27 -6.33
C PRO A 564 -4.23 24.06 -7.23
N LYS A 565 -2.99 23.56 -7.31
CA LYS A 565 -2.65 22.35 -8.08
C LYS A 565 -3.28 21.10 -7.45
N PHE A 566 -3.43 21.10 -6.13
CA PHE A 566 -4.10 20.02 -5.43
C PHE A 566 -5.60 20.00 -5.71
N ALA A 567 -6.26 21.17 -5.79
CA ALA A 567 -7.65 21.28 -6.22
C ALA A 567 -7.85 20.71 -7.63
N GLU A 568 -6.96 21.03 -8.57
CA GLU A 568 -6.98 20.45 -9.92
C GLU A 568 -6.81 18.93 -9.91
N ARG A 569 -5.92 18.41 -9.05
CA ARG A 569 -5.73 16.98 -8.85
C ARG A 569 -6.98 16.29 -8.32
N LEU A 570 -7.65 16.92 -7.37
CA LEU A 570 -8.87 16.40 -6.78
C LEU A 570 -10.03 16.38 -7.78
N ASP A 571 -10.20 17.45 -8.56
CA ASP A 571 -11.17 17.53 -9.65
C ASP A 571 -10.95 16.43 -10.70
N HIS A 572 -9.70 16.25 -11.13
CA HIS A 572 -9.36 15.22 -12.11
C HIS A 572 -9.62 13.81 -11.56
N TYR A 573 -9.26 13.55 -10.30
CA TYR A 573 -9.53 12.29 -9.62
C TYR A 573 -11.03 11.98 -9.57
N LEU A 574 -11.85 12.95 -9.15
CA LEU A 574 -13.31 12.79 -9.07
C LEU A 574 -13.91 12.57 -10.47
N SER A 575 -13.49 13.36 -11.46
CA SER A 575 -14.00 13.29 -12.82
C SER A 575 -13.65 11.99 -13.53
N LEU A 576 -12.38 11.54 -13.43
CA LEU A 576 -11.97 10.25 -13.99
C LEU A 576 -12.59 9.08 -13.25
N GLY A 577 -12.68 9.16 -11.92
CA GLY A 577 -13.35 8.15 -11.11
C GLY A 577 -14.79 7.95 -11.54
N TYR A 578 -15.54 9.04 -11.71
CA TYR A 578 -16.93 9.01 -12.18
C TYR A 578 -17.06 8.48 -13.61
N LYS A 579 -16.20 8.90 -14.52
CA LYS A 579 -16.19 8.38 -15.90
C LYS A 579 -15.88 6.88 -15.94
N GLY A 580 -14.88 6.44 -15.19
CA GLY A 580 -14.52 5.02 -15.08
C GLY A 580 -15.68 4.21 -14.49
N LEU A 581 -16.28 4.69 -13.40
CA LEU A 581 -17.45 4.08 -12.79
C LEU A 581 -18.59 3.90 -13.79
N ILE A 582 -18.95 4.93 -14.57
CA ILE A 582 -19.99 4.82 -15.61
C ILE A 582 -19.60 3.84 -16.71
N GLN A 583 -18.32 3.81 -17.13
CA GLN A 583 -17.84 2.95 -18.20
C GLN A 583 -17.71 1.48 -17.79
N ASP A 584 -17.46 1.20 -16.52
CA ASP A 584 -17.27 -0.13 -15.98
C ASP A 584 -18.59 -0.76 -15.46
N LEU A 585 -19.60 0.07 -15.17
CA LEU A 585 -20.95 -0.35 -14.77
C LEU A 585 -21.99 -0.72 -15.88
N PRO A 586 -21.79 -0.58 -17.21
CA PRO A 586 -22.85 -0.89 -18.18
C PRO A 586 -23.08 -2.39 -18.35
N GLU A 587 -24.37 -2.76 -18.41
CA GLU A 587 -24.91 -4.12 -18.58
C GLU A 587 -24.47 -5.11 -17.49
N VAL A 588 -24.88 -4.85 -16.24
CA VAL A 588 -24.90 -5.88 -15.19
C VAL A 588 -25.99 -6.92 -15.49
N THR A 589 -25.83 -7.63 -16.61
CA THR A 589 -26.56 -8.88 -16.91
C THR A 589 -26.01 -10.03 -16.09
N GLN A 590 -24.72 -9.95 -15.72
CA GLN A 590 -24.04 -10.91 -14.87
C GLN A 590 -23.83 -10.35 -13.48
N LYS A 591 -24.03 -11.21 -12.47
CA LYS A 591 -23.88 -10.88 -11.06
C LYS A 591 -22.43 -10.43 -10.75
N PRO A 592 -22.21 -9.27 -10.10
CA PRO A 592 -20.87 -8.86 -9.68
C PRO A 592 -20.27 -9.82 -8.64
N SER A 593 -18.95 -9.95 -8.66
CA SER A 593 -18.18 -10.64 -7.62
C SER A 593 -18.13 -9.84 -6.32
N VAL A 594 -17.71 -10.48 -5.21
CA VAL A 594 -17.55 -9.83 -3.90
C VAL A 594 -16.61 -8.62 -3.97
N SER A 595 -15.49 -8.74 -4.70
CA SER A 595 -14.53 -7.65 -4.84
C SER A 595 -15.11 -6.49 -5.65
N GLU A 596 -15.89 -6.78 -6.71
CA GLU A 596 -16.62 -5.78 -7.50
C GLU A 596 -17.68 -5.06 -6.64
N CYS A 597 -18.47 -5.80 -5.86
CA CYS A 597 -19.46 -5.21 -4.97
C CYS A 597 -18.82 -4.27 -3.94
N MET A 598 -17.72 -4.68 -3.30
CA MET A 598 -17.02 -3.85 -2.31
C MET A 598 -16.41 -2.60 -2.94
N TYR A 599 -15.78 -2.73 -4.11
CA TYR A 599 -15.20 -1.58 -4.82
C TYR A 599 -16.26 -0.59 -5.28
N TYR A 600 -17.20 -1.06 -6.09
CA TYR A 600 -18.13 -0.17 -6.77
C TYR A 600 -19.13 0.46 -5.79
N THR A 601 -19.52 -0.23 -4.71
CA THR A 601 -20.42 0.36 -3.69
C THR A 601 -19.78 1.58 -3.02
N GLU A 602 -18.51 1.48 -2.64
CA GLU A 602 -17.80 2.58 -2.01
C GLU A 602 -17.46 3.71 -2.99
N GLU A 603 -17.09 3.38 -4.23
CA GLU A 603 -16.90 4.39 -5.29
C GLU A 603 -18.21 5.13 -5.57
N CYS A 604 -19.33 4.41 -5.61
CA CYS A 604 -20.67 4.99 -5.73
C CYS A 604 -20.97 5.94 -4.56
N ASP A 605 -20.71 5.56 -3.32
CA ASP A 605 -20.91 6.42 -2.14
C ASP A 605 -20.07 7.69 -2.17
N LEU A 606 -18.85 7.60 -2.73
CA LEU A 606 -17.94 8.73 -2.89
C LEU A 606 -18.37 9.68 -4.01
N LEU A 607 -18.70 9.13 -5.18
CA LEU A 607 -18.88 9.89 -6.41
C LEU A 607 -20.32 10.38 -6.64
N ILE A 608 -21.34 9.64 -6.21
CA ILE A 608 -22.75 10.10 -6.34
C ILE A 608 -23.01 11.35 -5.53
N ALA A 609 -22.38 11.46 -4.36
CA ALA A 609 -22.51 12.67 -3.56
C ALA A 609 -22.01 13.94 -4.29
N VAL A 610 -21.26 13.77 -5.39
CA VAL A 610 -20.69 14.85 -6.19
C VAL A 610 -21.41 15.01 -7.53
N PHE A 611 -21.67 13.88 -8.20
CA PHE A 611 -22.17 13.87 -9.58
C PHE A 611 -23.66 13.51 -9.70
N GLY A 612 -24.30 13.08 -8.61
CA GLY A 612 -25.62 12.46 -8.63
C GLY A 612 -25.59 11.03 -9.18
N ASP A 613 -26.75 10.35 -9.16
CA ASP A 613 -26.95 9.05 -9.81
C ASP A 613 -27.97 9.18 -10.96
N PRO A 614 -27.59 9.81 -12.10
CA PRO A 614 -28.56 10.20 -13.12
C PRO A 614 -29.31 9.03 -13.77
N ASN A 615 -28.84 7.79 -13.61
CA ASN A 615 -29.41 6.58 -14.21
C ASN A 615 -29.80 5.48 -13.20
N GLY A 616 -29.73 5.78 -11.90
CA GLY A 616 -29.90 4.80 -10.82
C GLY A 616 -28.91 3.64 -10.92
N LEU A 617 -27.72 3.85 -11.48
CA LEU A 617 -26.74 2.79 -11.76
C LEU A 617 -26.18 2.21 -10.47
N CYS A 618 -25.88 3.07 -9.50
CA CYS A 618 -25.37 2.62 -8.22
C CYS A 618 -26.46 2.07 -7.32
N GLU A 619 -27.68 2.59 -7.41
CA GLU A 619 -28.84 1.95 -6.77
C GLU A 619 -29.05 0.53 -7.31
N LYS A 620 -29.00 0.34 -8.63
CA LYS A 620 -29.08 -1.00 -9.27
C LYS A 620 -27.93 -1.91 -8.86
N LEU A 621 -26.70 -1.40 -8.84
CA LEU A 621 -25.54 -2.16 -8.39
C LEU A 621 -25.70 -2.58 -6.93
N LYS A 622 -26.08 -1.66 -6.04
CA LYS A 622 -26.36 -1.95 -4.64
C LYS A 622 -27.44 -3.01 -4.55
N ASP A 623 -28.54 -2.89 -5.28
CA ASP A 623 -29.58 -3.90 -5.37
C ASP A 623 -29.04 -5.27 -5.81
N LEU A 624 -28.16 -5.34 -6.81
CA LEU A 624 -27.57 -6.60 -7.28
C LEU A 624 -26.58 -7.20 -6.29
N CYS A 625 -25.90 -6.36 -5.51
CA CYS A 625 -25.03 -6.80 -4.43
C CYS A 625 -25.81 -7.20 -3.16
N TYR A 626 -26.96 -6.58 -2.88
CA TYR A 626 -27.79 -6.81 -1.67
C TYR A 626 -28.92 -7.82 -1.85
N LYS A 627 -29.50 -7.98 -3.05
CA LYS A 627 -30.55 -8.98 -3.33
C LYS A 627 -29.93 -10.37 -3.43
N TYR A 628 -29.59 -10.89 -2.26
CA TYR A 628 -29.37 -12.31 -2.03
C TYR A 628 -30.17 -12.71 -0.81
N ASP A 629 -31.39 -13.21 -1.04
CA ASP A 629 -32.14 -13.95 -0.06
C ASP A 629 -32.23 -15.42 -0.48
N LEU A 630 -32.11 -16.30 0.51
CA LEU A 630 -31.56 -17.66 0.48
C LEU A 630 -32.47 -18.74 -0.15
N LYS A 631 -33.25 -18.48 -1.21
CA LYS A 631 -34.29 -19.46 -1.60
C LYS A 631 -34.47 -19.89 -3.05
N ASN A 632 -34.05 -19.16 -4.09
CA ASN A 632 -34.59 -19.44 -5.43
C ASN A 632 -33.64 -20.05 -6.47
N ASP A 633 -32.33 -20.08 -6.27
CA ASP A 633 -31.41 -20.52 -7.34
C ASP A 633 -30.95 -21.99 -7.23
N PHE A 634 -31.45 -22.75 -6.26
CA PHE A 634 -31.25 -24.21 -6.24
C PHE A 634 -32.22 -24.95 -7.17
N GLU A 635 -33.36 -24.34 -7.55
CA GLU A 635 -34.32 -24.99 -8.46
C GLU A 635 -33.92 -24.85 -9.94
N GLU A 636 -33.17 -23.82 -10.34
CA GLU A 636 -32.78 -23.63 -11.74
C GLU A 636 -31.58 -24.49 -12.18
N LEU A 637 -30.72 -24.93 -11.24
CA LEU A 637 -29.63 -25.87 -11.51
C LEU A 637 -30.04 -27.36 -11.41
N GLU A 638 -31.18 -27.67 -10.77
CA GLU A 638 -31.77 -29.02 -10.83
C GLU A 638 -32.66 -29.24 -12.05
N SER A 639 -33.09 -28.18 -12.77
CA SER A 639 -33.83 -28.31 -14.03
C SER A 639 -32.96 -28.60 -15.28
N ILE A 640 -31.64 -28.75 -15.10
CA ILE A 640 -30.70 -29.22 -16.15
C ILE A 640 -30.05 -30.55 -15.70
N LYS A 641 -30.89 -31.49 -15.29
CA LYS A 641 -30.63 -32.95 -15.33
C LYS A 641 -31.75 -33.60 -16.11
#